data_AF-A0A5J4S3V9-F1
#
_entry.id   AF-A0A5J4S3V9-F1
#
_cell.length_a   1.000
_cell.length_b   1.000
_cell.length_c   1.000
_cell.angle_alpha   90.00
_cell.angle_beta   90.00
_cell.angle_gamma   90.00
#
_symmetry.space_group_name_H-M   'P 1'
#
loop_
_entity.id
_entity.type
_entity.pdbx_description
1 polymer ?
#
loop_
_entity_poly.entity_id
_entity_poly.type
_entity_poly.pdbx_seq_one_letter_code
_entity_poly.pdbx_strand_id
1 'polypeptide(L)'
;MKKIVWSIFLFLTCSLHAQVWVADNGDGTYKNPVLFADYSDPDVIRVGDDYWMVASSFTAMPGIPLLHSKDLVNWTIVNHVYEGLPLEKYRKPVHGEGSWAPAIRYHGGMFYVYFCTPNDGLFVARATDPLGKWNLKHIIQVEKWEDPCPFWDEDGQAYLVHSYQRGGPAVLHKMSPDGLRLLDNGTTVYYDIETNPTLEGLKMDKRNGWYYIFAPAGGVATGWQTVLRSKNIYGPYEARKVLEAGNGINGPHQGGLVDTPSGEWWFIHFQSREAYGRVVHLQPAVWTSDDWVVIGDDSDGDGCGIPVLTYRKPDVGKSWSIQVPQTTDEFETKRLGFQWQWNAIENPAWYSLSARRGFIRLFAKTCPTEHGNLYYAGNLLLQKLPAPAFTVTTQVETHFTDAGERAGAIVMGNAYAYIALIKGEEGNRISVVTGRYDRLPVVPEEVATVEADISKAWFKIHVYDDQTCRFSYSTDGERFTGLGDRYPVFPGVWIGGKVGIFSSSPNIVQGKGYADFDYFRLQPPTSTIDREALVTRNNVHLETFDSLSSLSVGNGSFAFTVDATGLQTFPEIYASGTPLGTYSEWGWHSYPNPQNLKQEESWQNFDFRGRLEPYAVQIPPPGRAYEASEWYRINPHRMHLGNVGLELTDTNGVRAGVNTIGNIRQTLDLWNGEIISDFSYNHAAVAVRTVSSTSGSRISTAVSSPLLANGEIKLNLRFPYPVGGHTDDASDWNNLEAHTSVIVEKGDNFAVIKRTLDEITYFVKVQWNKPATITEKSPHYFVISTSSGDLELTCLFADEQPSETLPYYAEAKAAANVFWNNYWKSGGAIDFSECSDPRAKELERRVILSQYIMRSNNTGEIPPTETGLVYNSWYGRPHLEMHWWHSIHHALWGRPELLEKSMSWYQNVAYSPAKSIAARQGFDGVRWMKMTDNWAGEAPSSVGSFLIWQQPHFIYFAELLYRANPTSETINKYKELVFETAKWMASFVTYDEVGDRYLLKGYIPAQETLRPAETVNSPFELAYWYWGLSAAQRWCERAGLEKNPEWDNILAKLSHLTSEEGKYLASEDAVNTYEDIRFFSDHPIVLGSFGALPESILVDKEIMKNTFDWIYHAWNWDSAWGWDYPMTAMSAARMDMPDYAIDALLMNHRANTYLPNGHNFQNDRLRIYLPGNGGLLTAIAMMCAGWDGSENDLPGFPHNGQWNVKWEGLQKMP
;
A
#
# COMPACT_ATOMS: atom_id res chain seq x y z
N MET A 1 -8.03 -46.38 -24.84
CA MET A 1 -8.10 -44.89 -24.89
C MET A 1 -8.66 -44.21 -23.63
N LYS A 2 -8.94 -44.91 -22.51
CA LYS A 2 -9.44 -44.27 -21.27
C LYS A 2 -8.40 -44.07 -20.14
N LYS A 3 -7.14 -44.53 -20.30
CA LYS A 3 -6.06 -44.40 -19.30
C LYS A 3 -5.02 -43.31 -19.59
N ILE A 4 -5.08 -42.64 -20.75
CA ILE A 4 -4.15 -41.56 -21.12
C ILE A 4 -4.72 -40.17 -20.77
N VAL A 5 -6.04 -40.06 -20.56
CA VAL A 5 -6.71 -38.78 -20.27
C VAL A 5 -6.56 -38.36 -18.79
N TRP A 6 -6.33 -39.31 -17.87
CA TRP A 6 -6.20 -39.00 -16.44
C TRP A 6 -4.82 -38.47 -16.04
N SER A 7 -3.76 -38.79 -16.78
CA SER A 7 -2.41 -38.25 -16.50
C SER A 7 -2.19 -36.84 -17.06
N ILE A 8 -3.01 -36.40 -18.02
CA ILE A 8 -2.98 -35.02 -18.53
C ILE A 8 -3.79 -34.09 -17.62
N PHE A 9 -4.85 -34.59 -16.97
CA PHE A 9 -5.68 -33.81 -16.05
C PHE A 9 -4.99 -33.48 -14.72
N LEU A 10 -4.08 -34.34 -14.24
CA LEU A 10 -3.34 -34.08 -12.99
C LEU A 10 -2.22 -33.03 -13.13
N PHE A 11 -1.73 -32.78 -14.35
CA PHE A 11 -0.75 -31.73 -14.61
C PHE A 11 -1.39 -30.35 -14.77
N LEU A 12 -2.63 -30.25 -15.29
CA LEU A 12 -3.32 -28.96 -15.45
C LEU A 12 -3.81 -28.35 -14.13
N THR A 13 -4.15 -29.14 -13.12
CA THR A 13 -4.60 -28.61 -11.82
C THR A 13 -3.46 -28.06 -10.96
N CYS A 14 -2.21 -28.46 -11.23
CA CYS A 14 -1.03 -27.95 -10.52
C CYS A 14 -0.45 -26.66 -11.15
N SER A 15 -0.86 -26.29 -12.37
CA SER A 15 -0.28 -25.15 -13.11
C SER A 15 -0.99 -23.81 -12.90
N LEU A 16 -2.23 -23.80 -12.39
CA LEU A 16 -2.95 -22.54 -12.08
C LEU A 16 -2.34 -21.79 -10.87
N HIS A 17 -1.69 -22.49 -9.94
CA HIS A 17 -1.10 -21.89 -8.73
C HIS A 17 0.30 -21.28 -8.94
N ALA A 18 0.89 -21.42 -10.13
CA ALA A 18 2.27 -21.00 -10.41
C ALA A 18 2.35 -19.77 -11.32
N GLN A 19 1.24 -19.15 -11.69
CA GLN A 19 1.25 -18.14 -12.74
C GLN A 19 1.08 -16.71 -12.21
N VAL A 20 1.73 -15.76 -12.87
CA VAL A 20 2.02 -14.44 -12.27
C VAL A 20 1.07 -13.32 -12.71
N TRP A 21 0.44 -13.43 -13.88
CA TRP A 21 -0.57 -12.50 -14.38
C TRP A 21 -1.77 -13.24 -14.95
N VAL A 22 -2.95 -12.99 -14.38
CA VAL A 22 -4.23 -13.54 -14.81
C VAL A 22 -5.16 -12.38 -15.11
N ALA A 23 -5.61 -12.25 -16.36
CA ALA A 23 -6.49 -11.16 -16.80
C ALA A 23 -7.97 -11.44 -16.56
N ASP A 24 -8.36 -12.71 -16.48
CA ASP A 24 -9.73 -13.15 -16.17
C ASP A 24 -9.97 -13.05 -14.65
N ASN A 25 -10.97 -12.28 -14.23
CA ASN A 25 -11.29 -12.08 -12.81
C ASN A 25 -12.12 -13.24 -12.22
N GLY A 26 -12.57 -14.20 -13.04
CA GLY A 26 -13.36 -15.36 -12.59
C GLY A 26 -14.83 -15.06 -12.26
N ASP A 27 -15.26 -13.81 -12.38
CA ASP A 27 -16.61 -13.31 -12.06
C ASP A 27 -17.41 -12.88 -13.30
N GLY A 28 -16.90 -13.17 -14.50
CA GLY A 28 -17.46 -12.72 -15.77
C GLY A 28 -16.90 -11.39 -16.29
N THR A 29 -15.93 -10.79 -15.59
CA THR A 29 -15.18 -9.61 -16.02
C THR A 29 -13.71 -9.93 -16.32
N TYR A 30 -13.00 -9.01 -16.98
CA TYR A 30 -11.55 -9.06 -17.19
C TYR A 30 -10.89 -7.72 -16.86
N LYS A 31 -9.59 -7.76 -16.58
CA LYS A 31 -8.73 -6.57 -16.43
C LYS A 31 -7.71 -6.48 -17.56
N ASN A 32 -7.40 -5.26 -17.97
CA ASN A 32 -6.34 -4.95 -18.92
C ASN A 32 -4.99 -4.74 -18.20
N PRO A 33 -3.86 -5.09 -18.84
CA PRO A 33 -3.75 -5.76 -20.13
C PRO A 33 -4.20 -7.23 -20.08
N VAL A 34 -4.84 -7.73 -21.15
CA VAL A 34 -5.15 -9.17 -21.30
C VAL A 34 -3.89 -10.03 -21.44
N LEU A 35 -2.78 -9.44 -21.87
CA LEU A 35 -1.44 -10.04 -21.78
C LEU A 35 -0.43 -9.02 -21.26
N PHE A 36 0.06 -9.22 -20.03
CA PHE A 36 1.15 -8.42 -19.46
C PHE A 36 2.51 -8.97 -19.91
N ALA A 37 2.78 -8.96 -21.21
CA ALA A 37 4.07 -9.31 -21.76
C ALA A 37 4.24 -8.66 -23.13
N ASP A 38 5.48 -8.52 -23.60
CA ASP A 38 5.82 -7.88 -24.87
C ASP A 38 5.35 -8.67 -26.10
N TYR A 39 4.05 -8.70 -26.37
CA TYR A 39 3.46 -9.18 -27.62
C TYR A 39 3.20 -7.98 -28.54
N SER A 40 4.32 -7.36 -28.93
CA SER A 40 4.39 -6.24 -29.87
C SER A 40 3.61 -6.50 -31.16
N ASP A 41 2.96 -5.46 -31.67
CA ASP A 41 2.27 -5.42 -32.96
C ASP A 41 1.27 -6.57 -33.17
N PRO A 42 0.31 -6.77 -32.25
CA PRO A 42 -0.59 -7.90 -32.31
C PRO A 42 -1.56 -7.75 -33.50
N ASP A 43 -1.84 -8.87 -34.17
CA ASP A 43 -2.96 -8.99 -35.10
C ASP A 43 -3.74 -10.26 -34.79
N VAL A 44 -5.07 -10.18 -34.85
CA VAL A 44 -5.98 -11.23 -34.39
C VAL A 44 -7.05 -11.52 -35.44
N ILE A 45 -7.37 -12.80 -35.63
CA ILE A 45 -8.52 -13.23 -36.43
C ILE A 45 -9.35 -14.28 -35.70
N ARG A 46 -10.62 -14.40 -36.10
CA ARG A 46 -11.51 -15.49 -35.71
C ARG A 46 -11.69 -16.47 -36.88
N VAL A 47 -11.55 -17.77 -36.61
CA VAL A 47 -11.90 -18.86 -37.54
C VAL A 47 -12.85 -19.81 -36.83
N GLY A 48 -14.14 -19.70 -37.14
CA GLY A 48 -15.19 -20.40 -36.41
C GLY A 48 -15.30 -19.91 -34.96
N ASP A 49 -15.06 -20.79 -34.00
CA ASP A 49 -15.09 -20.54 -32.55
C ASP A 49 -13.69 -20.25 -31.96
N ASP A 50 -12.66 -20.10 -32.81
CA ASP A 50 -11.26 -20.03 -32.41
C ASP A 50 -10.65 -18.67 -32.77
N TYR A 51 -9.95 -18.07 -31.81
CA TYR A 51 -9.21 -16.83 -31.99
C TYR A 51 -7.71 -17.12 -32.09
N TRP A 52 -7.06 -16.53 -33.09
CA TRP A 52 -5.65 -16.72 -33.38
C TRP A 52 -4.97 -15.36 -33.43
N MET A 53 -3.93 -15.17 -32.62
CA MET A 53 -3.18 -13.93 -32.58
C MET A 53 -1.70 -14.18 -32.88
N VAL A 54 -1.11 -13.30 -33.68
CA VAL A 54 0.33 -13.25 -33.94
C VAL A 54 0.90 -11.93 -33.43
N ALA A 55 2.18 -11.94 -33.09
CA ALA A 55 2.90 -10.76 -32.64
C ALA A 55 4.32 -10.72 -33.22
N SER A 56 4.92 -9.53 -33.28
CA SER A 56 6.31 -9.34 -33.67
C SER A 56 7.25 -10.16 -32.76
N SER A 57 8.29 -10.71 -33.38
CA SER A 57 9.38 -11.38 -32.67
C SER A 57 10.73 -10.73 -32.91
N PHE A 58 10.83 -9.79 -33.87
CA PHE A 58 12.09 -9.19 -34.27
C PHE A 58 13.12 -10.30 -34.58
N THR A 59 14.27 -10.28 -33.91
CA THR A 59 15.34 -11.28 -34.05
C THR A 59 15.18 -12.48 -33.11
N ALA A 60 14.17 -12.51 -32.24
CA ALA A 60 13.95 -13.62 -31.33
C ALA A 60 13.38 -14.83 -32.08
N MET A 61 14.03 -15.98 -31.94
CA MET A 61 13.72 -17.20 -32.71
C MET A 61 13.55 -18.43 -31.80
N PRO A 62 12.58 -19.34 -32.05
CA PRO A 62 11.62 -19.34 -33.15
C PRO A 62 10.74 -18.09 -33.17
N GLY A 63 10.38 -17.63 -34.36
CA GLY A 63 9.86 -16.29 -34.60
C GLY A 63 8.36 -16.28 -34.92
N ILE A 64 7.77 -15.11 -34.65
CA ILE A 64 6.34 -14.81 -34.64
C ILE A 64 5.57 -15.85 -33.80
N PRO A 65 5.40 -15.61 -32.49
CA PRO A 65 4.57 -16.48 -31.66
C PRO A 65 3.13 -16.49 -32.15
N LEU A 66 2.51 -17.67 -32.13
CA LEU A 66 1.09 -17.86 -32.39
C LEU A 66 0.39 -18.19 -31.07
N LEU A 67 -0.58 -17.34 -30.71
CA LEU A 67 -1.42 -17.50 -29.54
C LEU A 67 -2.83 -17.90 -29.93
N HIS A 68 -3.47 -18.69 -29.07
CA HIS A 68 -4.83 -19.19 -29.25
C HIS A 68 -5.70 -18.81 -28.06
N SER A 69 -6.94 -18.43 -28.35
CA SER A 69 -7.98 -18.16 -27.35
C SER A 69 -9.35 -18.63 -27.83
N LYS A 70 -10.26 -18.81 -26.87
CA LYS A 70 -11.67 -19.09 -27.09
C LYS A 70 -12.60 -17.94 -26.68
N ASP A 71 -12.08 -16.91 -26.01
CA ASP A 71 -12.86 -15.81 -25.44
C ASP A 71 -12.16 -14.44 -25.47
N LEU A 72 -11.04 -14.31 -26.20
CA LEU A 72 -10.19 -13.12 -26.33
C LEU A 72 -9.49 -12.64 -25.03
N VAL A 73 -9.76 -13.28 -23.89
CA VAL A 73 -9.16 -12.94 -22.59
C VAL A 73 -8.13 -13.99 -22.19
N ASN A 74 -8.47 -15.27 -22.37
CA ASN A 74 -7.66 -16.40 -21.96
C ASN A 74 -6.82 -16.91 -23.14
N TRP A 75 -5.50 -16.69 -23.09
CA TRP A 75 -4.57 -16.94 -24.21
C TRP A 75 -3.50 -17.96 -23.88
N THR A 76 -3.16 -18.84 -24.82
CA THR A 76 -2.05 -19.81 -24.70
C THR A 76 -1.13 -19.71 -25.91
N ILE A 77 0.19 -19.87 -25.72
CA ILE A 77 1.14 -19.97 -26.84
C ILE A 77 1.07 -21.38 -27.39
N VAL A 78 0.72 -21.52 -28.67
CA VAL A 78 0.46 -22.83 -29.27
C VAL A 78 1.42 -23.19 -30.40
N ASN A 79 2.11 -22.21 -30.97
CA ASN A 79 3.09 -22.44 -32.04
C ASN A 79 4.00 -21.21 -32.26
N HIS A 80 4.97 -21.35 -33.17
CA HIS A 80 5.67 -20.24 -33.81
C HIS A 80 5.55 -20.40 -35.34
N VAL A 81 5.42 -19.28 -36.05
CA VAL A 81 5.23 -19.29 -37.50
C VAL A 81 6.50 -19.74 -38.24
N TYR A 82 7.69 -19.55 -37.67
CA TYR A 82 8.92 -20.11 -38.25
C TYR A 82 9.98 -20.44 -37.19
N GLU A 83 10.84 -21.42 -37.51
CA GLU A 83 11.98 -21.79 -36.66
C GLU A 83 13.16 -20.83 -36.84
N GLY A 84 13.37 -20.30 -38.05
CA GLY A 84 14.34 -19.23 -38.33
C GLY A 84 14.12 -18.57 -39.69
N LEU A 85 14.57 -17.33 -39.85
CA LEU A 85 14.55 -16.63 -41.14
C LEU A 85 15.60 -17.22 -42.09
N PRO A 86 15.32 -17.35 -43.41
CA PRO A 86 16.18 -18.04 -44.36
C PRO A 86 17.36 -17.16 -44.84
N LEU A 87 18.00 -16.40 -43.94
CA LEU A 87 19.11 -15.48 -44.22
C LEU A 87 20.23 -15.66 -43.20
N GLU A 88 21.47 -15.75 -43.67
CA GLU A 88 22.65 -16.11 -42.87
C GLU A 88 22.93 -15.13 -41.71
N LYS A 89 22.58 -13.84 -41.86
CA LYS A 89 22.81 -12.82 -40.84
C LYS A 89 22.13 -13.12 -39.50
N TYR A 90 20.99 -13.83 -39.53
CA TYR A 90 20.23 -14.18 -38.31
C TYR A 90 20.81 -15.36 -37.52
N ARG A 91 21.92 -15.97 -37.97
CA ARG A 91 22.69 -16.92 -37.15
C ARG A 91 23.45 -16.27 -36.00
N LYS A 92 23.47 -14.93 -35.95
CA LYS A 92 24.05 -14.13 -34.87
C LYS A 92 23.00 -13.10 -34.40
N PRO A 93 23.10 -12.59 -33.17
CA PRO A 93 22.20 -11.53 -32.70
C PRO A 93 22.27 -10.28 -33.57
N VAL A 94 21.12 -9.84 -34.09
CA VAL A 94 20.91 -8.59 -34.84
C VAL A 94 19.73 -7.84 -34.22
N HIS A 95 19.96 -7.33 -33.00
CA HIS A 95 18.92 -6.72 -32.16
C HIS A 95 18.13 -5.63 -32.90
N GLY A 96 16.80 -5.74 -32.85
CA GLY A 96 15.87 -4.82 -33.50
C GLY A 96 15.58 -5.11 -34.99
N GLU A 97 16.30 -6.00 -35.66
CA GLU A 97 15.94 -6.48 -37.00
C GLU A 97 14.93 -7.66 -36.94
N GLY A 98 14.59 -8.24 -38.09
CA GLY A 98 13.77 -9.45 -38.17
C GLY A 98 12.29 -9.14 -38.45
N SER A 99 11.38 -9.96 -37.92
CA SER A 99 9.94 -9.87 -38.28
C SER A 99 9.21 -8.77 -37.53
N TRP A 100 8.71 -7.79 -38.28
CA TRP A 100 7.95 -6.63 -37.79
C TRP A 100 6.48 -6.71 -38.24
N ALA A 101 5.59 -6.26 -37.35
CA ALA A 101 4.16 -6.05 -37.54
C ALA A 101 3.45 -7.11 -38.40
N PRO A 102 3.42 -8.38 -37.95
CA PRO A 102 2.78 -9.43 -38.72
C PRO A 102 1.27 -9.19 -38.90
N ALA A 103 0.72 -9.63 -40.03
CA ALA A 103 -0.72 -9.69 -40.27
C ALA A 103 -1.15 -11.12 -40.56
N ILE A 104 -2.16 -11.61 -39.81
CA ILE A 104 -2.72 -12.95 -39.96
C ILE A 104 -4.06 -12.88 -40.68
N ARG A 105 -4.28 -13.73 -41.69
CA ARG A 105 -5.56 -13.86 -42.40
C ARG A 105 -5.89 -15.32 -42.69
N TYR A 106 -7.18 -15.64 -42.74
CA TYR A 106 -7.67 -16.96 -43.15
C TYR A 106 -8.46 -16.82 -44.46
N HIS A 107 -8.01 -17.49 -45.51
CA HIS A 107 -8.63 -17.43 -46.83
C HIS A 107 -8.50 -18.77 -47.54
N GLY A 108 -9.58 -19.23 -48.18
CA GLY A 108 -9.55 -20.45 -49.01
C GLY A 108 -9.10 -21.73 -48.28
N GLY A 109 -9.36 -21.85 -46.97
CA GLY A 109 -8.93 -23.01 -46.17
C GLY A 109 -7.48 -22.96 -45.68
N MET A 110 -6.83 -21.80 -45.76
CA MET A 110 -5.41 -21.60 -45.46
C MET A 110 -5.23 -20.39 -44.55
N PHE A 111 -4.35 -20.53 -43.56
CA PHE A 111 -3.85 -19.40 -42.77
C PHE A 111 -2.64 -18.79 -43.47
N TYR A 112 -2.58 -17.46 -43.46
CA TYR A 112 -1.50 -16.65 -44.00
C TYR A 112 -0.99 -15.72 -42.92
N VAL A 113 0.33 -15.60 -42.79
CA VAL A 113 0.99 -14.58 -41.96
C VAL A 113 1.97 -13.83 -42.85
N TYR A 114 1.70 -12.54 -43.08
CA TYR A 114 2.61 -11.63 -43.77
C TYR A 114 3.37 -10.81 -42.76
N PHE A 115 4.63 -10.52 -43.04
CA PHE A 115 5.44 -9.61 -42.24
C PHE A 115 6.54 -9.02 -43.11
N CYS A 116 7.05 -7.87 -42.70
CA CYS A 116 8.23 -7.27 -43.30
C CYS A 116 9.42 -7.41 -42.36
N THR A 117 10.59 -7.41 -42.97
CA THR A 117 11.84 -7.07 -42.29
C THR A 117 12.27 -5.71 -42.86
N PRO A 118 12.68 -4.73 -42.04
CA PRO A 118 12.99 -3.38 -42.55
C PRO A 118 14.08 -3.36 -43.63
N ASN A 119 14.96 -4.37 -43.63
CA ASN A 119 16.13 -4.43 -44.53
C ASN A 119 16.00 -5.51 -45.63
N ASP A 120 15.17 -6.54 -45.46
CA ASP A 120 15.10 -7.67 -46.40
C ASP A 120 13.75 -7.79 -47.13
N GLY A 121 12.75 -7.00 -46.76
CA GLY A 121 11.47 -6.92 -47.48
C GLY A 121 10.39 -7.87 -46.97
N LEU A 122 9.52 -8.29 -47.88
CA LEU A 122 8.23 -8.92 -47.57
C LEU A 122 8.30 -10.45 -47.57
N PHE A 123 7.76 -11.04 -46.50
CA PHE A 123 7.64 -12.49 -46.33
C PHE A 123 6.19 -12.90 -46.14
N VAL A 124 5.89 -14.14 -46.50
CA VAL A 124 4.63 -14.82 -46.18
C VAL A 124 4.90 -16.22 -45.66
N ALA A 125 4.20 -16.61 -44.61
CA ALA A 125 4.11 -17.97 -44.13
C ALA A 125 2.67 -18.48 -44.29
N ARG A 126 2.50 -19.74 -44.68
CA ARG A 126 1.16 -20.35 -44.83
C ARG A 126 1.03 -21.74 -44.22
N ALA A 127 -0.13 -22.05 -43.67
CA ALA A 127 -0.46 -23.37 -43.12
C ALA A 127 -1.95 -23.70 -43.25
N THR A 128 -2.29 -24.96 -43.48
CA THR A 128 -3.68 -25.45 -43.43
C THR A 128 -4.11 -25.78 -41.98
N ASP A 129 -3.14 -26.13 -41.15
CA ASP A 129 -3.29 -26.33 -39.71
C ASP A 129 -2.34 -25.36 -38.99
N PRO A 130 -2.85 -24.36 -38.27
CA PRO A 130 -2.03 -23.34 -37.61
C PRO A 130 -1.15 -23.91 -36.49
N LEU A 131 -1.48 -25.10 -35.97
CA LEU A 131 -0.67 -25.85 -34.99
C LEU A 131 0.45 -26.67 -35.64
N GLY A 132 0.42 -26.82 -36.96
CA GLY A 132 1.39 -27.58 -37.75
C GLY A 132 2.62 -26.75 -38.15
N LYS A 133 3.34 -27.23 -39.16
CA LYS A 133 4.45 -26.49 -39.77
C LYS A 133 3.92 -25.49 -40.79
N TRP A 134 4.50 -24.30 -40.77
CA TRP A 134 4.21 -23.24 -41.73
C TRP A 134 5.24 -23.23 -42.87
N ASN A 135 4.77 -22.97 -44.09
CA ASN A 135 5.63 -22.83 -45.27
C ASN A 135 5.99 -21.36 -45.46
N LEU A 136 7.21 -20.98 -45.06
CA LEU A 136 7.75 -19.63 -45.19
C LEU A 136 8.32 -19.38 -46.60
N LYS A 137 8.00 -18.21 -47.18
CA LYS A 137 8.48 -17.75 -48.48
C LYS A 137 8.86 -16.27 -48.42
N HIS A 138 10.01 -15.94 -48.99
CA HIS A 138 10.43 -14.56 -49.28
C HIS A 138 9.78 -14.11 -50.60
N ILE A 139 8.95 -13.07 -50.56
CA ILE A 139 8.16 -12.63 -51.73
C ILE A 139 8.93 -11.64 -52.57
N ILE A 140 9.47 -10.61 -51.93
CA ILE A 140 10.23 -9.55 -52.58
C ILE A 140 11.28 -9.00 -51.62
N GLN A 141 12.48 -8.78 -52.15
CA GLN A 141 13.55 -8.10 -51.44
C GLN A 141 13.45 -6.59 -51.70
N VAL A 142 13.10 -5.83 -50.67
CA VAL A 142 12.93 -4.38 -50.72
C VAL A 142 13.19 -3.80 -49.32
N GLU A 143 13.85 -2.67 -49.26
CA GLU A 143 14.14 -1.99 -47.99
C GLU A 143 13.01 -1.04 -47.59
N LYS A 144 12.93 -0.75 -46.29
CA LYS A 144 12.05 0.23 -45.66
C LYS A 144 10.56 -0.07 -45.72
N TRP A 145 10.11 -1.23 -46.20
CA TRP A 145 8.70 -1.59 -46.11
C TRP A 145 8.36 -2.10 -44.70
N GLU A 146 7.19 -1.74 -44.19
CA GLU A 146 6.66 -2.22 -42.91
C GLU A 146 5.14 -2.44 -42.96
N ASP A 147 4.60 -3.03 -41.88
CA ASP A 147 3.17 -3.28 -41.64
C ASP A 147 2.36 -3.86 -42.83
N PRO A 148 2.78 -4.98 -43.43
CA PRO A 148 2.04 -5.56 -44.54
C PRO A 148 0.75 -6.24 -44.06
N CYS A 149 -0.37 -5.95 -44.71
CA CYS A 149 -1.63 -6.66 -44.49
C CYS A 149 -2.25 -7.13 -45.82
N PRO A 150 -2.43 -8.45 -46.02
CA PRO A 150 -3.10 -8.97 -47.19
C PRO A 150 -4.62 -8.80 -47.06
N PHE A 151 -5.30 -8.68 -48.20
CA PHE A 151 -6.74 -8.58 -48.28
C PHE A 151 -7.25 -9.32 -49.52
N TRP A 152 -8.24 -10.20 -49.36
CA TRP A 152 -8.92 -10.86 -50.47
C TRP A 152 -10.35 -10.33 -50.54
N ASP A 153 -10.70 -9.80 -51.70
CA ASP A 153 -11.99 -9.18 -51.91
C ASP A 153 -13.00 -10.20 -52.48
N GLU A 154 -14.28 -9.88 -52.28
CA GLU A 154 -15.42 -10.67 -52.74
C GLU A 154 -15.54 -10.70 -54.27
N ASP A 155 -14.89 -9.76 -54.98
CA ASP A 155 -14.80 -9.72 -56.44
C ASP A 155 -13.76 -10.72 -57.02
N GLY A 156 -13.05 -11.45 -56.16
CA GLY A 156 -12.02 -12.42 -56.51
C GLY A 156 -10.63 -11.83 -56.74
N GLN A 157 -10.45 -10.52 -56.54
CA GLN A 157 -9.13 -9.88 -56.52
C GLN A 157 -8.48 -10.00 -55.14
N ALA A 158 -7.15 -9.93 -55.12
CA ALA A 158 -6.36 -9.91 -53.90
C ALA A 158 -5.43 -8.70 -53.90
N TYR A 159 -5.18 -8.17 -52.71
CA TYR A 159 -4.42 -6.95 -52.50
C TYR A 159 -3.50 -7.08 -51.28
N LEU A 160 -2.51 -6.21 -51.22
CA LEU A 160 -1.64 -6.02 -50.06
C LEU A 160 -1.54 -4.52 -49.77
N VAL A 161 -1.85 -4.10 -48.55
CA VAL A 161 -1.52 -2.76 -48.08
C VAL A 161 -0.27 -2.81 -47.21
N HIS A 162 0.60 -1.80 -47.31
CA HIS A 162 1.78 -1.66 -46.45
C HIS A 162 2.14 -0.18 -46.25
N SER A 163 3.01 0.09 -45.29
CA SER A 163 3.60 1.40 -44.97
C SER A 163 5.12 1.38 -45.20
N TYR A 164 5.81 2.46 -44.81
CA TYR A 164 7.27 2.57 -44.86
C TYR A 164 7.84 2.90 -43.49
N GLN A 165 9.04 2.39 -43.21
CA GLN A 165 9.82 2.63 -42.01
C GLN A 165 9.71 4.08 -41.52
N ARG A 166 9.20 4.24 -40.29
CA ARG A 166 8.85 5.51 -39.62
C ARG A 166 7.46 6.06 -39.99
N GLY A 167 6.57 5.22 -40.52
CA GLY A 167 5.18 5.53 -40.82
C GLY A 167 4.93 6.29 -42.14
N GLY A 168 3.95 5.79 -42.91
CA GLY A 168 3.35 6.40 -44.10
C GLY A 168 4.25 6.47 -45.35
N PRO A 169 3.68 6.68 -46.56
CA PRO A 169 2.25 6.59 -46.91
C PRO A 169 1.68 5.17 -46.85
N ALA A 170 0.35 5.03 -46.87
CA ALA A 170 -0.31 3.75 -47.11
C ALA A 170 -0.31 3.42 -48.61
N VAL A 171 0.30 2.30 -48.98
CA VAL A 171 0.47 1.86 -50.37
C VAL A 171 -0.24 0.53 -50.59
N LEU A 172 -1.10 0.48 -51.61
CA LEU A 172 -1.87 -0.69 -52.01
C LEU A 172 -1.27 -1.34 -53.27
N HIS A 173 -1.03 -2.64 -53.24
CA HIS A 173 -0.61 -3.44 -54.39
C HIS A 173 -1.68 -4.44 -54.77
N LYS A 174 -1.82 -4.75 -56.07
CA LYS A 174 -2.49 -5.97 -56.50
C LYS A 174 -1.62 -7.19 -56.18
N MET A 175 -2.25 -8.25 -55.71
CA MET A 175 -1.62 -9.51 -55.33
C MET A 175 -2.20 -10.66 -56.16
N SER A 176 -1.41 -11.72 -56.40
CA SER A 176 -1.94 -12.94 -57.02
C SER A 176 -2.99 -13.60 -56.12
N PRO A 177 -4.00 -14.30 -56.68
CA PRO A 177 -5.07 -14.92 -55.88
C PRO A 177 -4.58 -15.89 -54.80
N ASP A 178 -3.44 -16.58 -55.05
CA ASP A 178 -2.81 -17.48 -54.08
C ASP A 178 -2.04 -16.74 -52.96
N GLY A 179 -1.92 -15.41 -53.04
CA GLY A 179 -1.19 -14.54 -52.14
C GLY A 179 0.33 -14.47 -52.39
N LEU A 180 0.88 -15.24 -53.32
CA LEU A 180 2.32 -15.53 -53.32
C LEU A 180 3.19 -14.59 -54.16
N ARG A 181 2.60 -13.55 -54.78
CA ARG A 181 3.29 -12.56 -55.64
C ARG A 181 2.54 -11.22 -55.66
N LEU A 182 3.27 -10.11 -55.76
CA LEU A 182 2.73 -8.80 -56.14
C LEU A 182 2.67 -8.67 -57.66
N LEU A 183 1.69 -7.92 -58.17
CA LEU A 183 1.37 -7.83 -59.60
C LEU A 183 1.55 -6.43 -60.19
N ASP A 184 1.88 -5.43 -59.37
CA ASP A 184 2.11 -4.05 -59.77
C ASP A 184 3.21 -3.39 -58.91
N ASN A 185 3.40 -2.08 -59.07
CA ASN A 185 4.38 -1.29 -58.32
C ASN A 185 3.77 -0.56 -57.12
N GLY A 186 2.51 -0.85 -56.78
CA GLY A 186 1.76 -0.17 -55.73
C GLY A 186 1.17 1.18 -56.13
N THR A 187 0.13 1.58 -55.42
CA THR A 187 -0.53 2.90 -55.51
C THR A 187 -0.66 3.47 -54.11
N THR A 188 -0.18 4.70 -53.89
CA THR A 188 -0.46 5.42 -52.64
C THR A 188 -1.95 5.74 -52.55
N VAL A 189 -2.61 5.20 -51.53
CA VAL A 189 -4.07 5.38 -51.32
C VAL A 189 -4.39 6.38 -50.23
N TYR A 190 -3.44 6.66 -49.33
CA TYR A 190 -3.58 7.68 -48.29
C TYR A 190 -2.21 8.20 -47.83
N TYR A 191 -2.09 9.52 -47.68
CA TYR A 191 -0.91 10.18 -47.11
C TYR A 191 -1.28 11.56 -46.54
N ASP A 192 -1.25 11.70 -45.22
CA ASP A 192 -1.52 12.96 -44.52
C ASP A 192 -0.66 13.03 -43.26
N ILE A 193 0.52 13.64 -43.39
CA ILE A 193 1.47 13.79 -42.28
C ILE A 193 1.08 14.90 -41.29
N GLU A 194 0.20 15.83 -41.70
CA GLU A 194 -0.23 16.94 -40.85
C GLU A 194 -1.24 16.46 -39.82
N THR A 195 -2.24 15.69 -40.26
CA THR A 195 -3.30 15.17 -39.37
C THR A 195 -2.91 13.83 -38.76
N ASN A 196 -2.25 12.95 -39.53
CA ASN A 196 -1.90 11.59 -39.12
C ASN A 196 -0.39 11.32 -39.31
N PRO A 197 0.48 11.99 -38.53
CA PRO A 197 1.92 11.73 -38.59
C PRO A 197 2.23 10.30 -38.17
N THR A 198 3.27 9.69 -38.74
CA THR A 198 3.69 8.31 -38.39
C THR A 198 2.54 7.30 -38.54
N LEU A 199 1.86 7.32 -39.69
CA LEU A 199 0.78 6.38 -40.00
C LEU A 199 1.34 4.98 -40.27
N GLU A 200 1.19 4.08 -39.32
CA GLU A 200 1.78 2.74 -39.35
C GLU A 200 0.73 1.70 -38.93
N GLY A 201 1.10 0.43 -38.85
CA GLY A 201 0.24 -0.63 -38.30
C GLY A 201 -0.89 -1.14 -39.18
N LEU A 202 -0.81 -0.95 -40.49
CA LEU A 202 -1.96 -1.07 -41.38
C LEU A 202 -2.62 -2.46 -41.30
N LYS A 203 -3.91 -2.51 -40.91
CA LYS A 203 -4.77 -3.69 -41.07
C LYS A 203 -5.97 -3.35 -41.93
N MET A 204 -6.24 -4.19 -42.92
CA MET A 204 -7.28 -3.94 -43.93
C MET A 204 -8.46 -4.89 -43.78
N ASP A 205 -9.66 -4.33 -43.86
CA ASP A 205 -10.94 -5.04 -43.75
C ASP A 205 -12.00 -4.44 -44.69
N LYS A 206 -13.12 -5.15 -44.85
CA LYS A 206 -14.28 -4.67 -45.63
C LYS A 206 -15.58 -4.97 -44.88
N ARG A 207 -16.46 -3.97 -44.77
CA ARG A 207 -17.78 -4.10 -44.13
C ARG A 207 -18.78 -3.16 -44.80
N ASN A 208 -20.00 -3.63 -45.06
CA ASN A 208 -21.10 -2.83 -45.63
C ASN A 208 -20.72 -2.03 -46.90
N GLY A 209 -19.86 -2.61 -47.75
CA GLY A 209 -19.39 -1.97 -48.99
C GLY A 209 -18.31 -0.90 -48.80
N TRP A 210 -17.79 -0.72 -47.58
CA TRP A 210 -16.64 0.12 -47.27
C TRP A 210 -15.38 -0.73 -47.08
N TYR A 211 -14.27 -0.26 -47.64
CA TYR A 211 -12.93 -0.72 -47.29
C TYR A 211 -12.44 0.10 -46.12
N TYR A 212 -11.88 -0.56 -45.10
CA TYR A 212 -11.29 0.07 -43.93
C TYR A 212 -9.80 -0.23 -43.86
N ILE A 213 -9.01 0.75 -43.42
CA ILE A 213 -7.62 0.56 -43.05
C ILE A 213 -7.46 1.08 -41.62
N PHE A 214 -7.28 0.17 -40.66
CA PHE A 214 -6.91 0.50 -39.30
C PHE A 214 -5.42 0.83 -39.30
N ALA A 215 -5.10 2.06 -38.89
CA ALA A 215 -3.76 2.60 -38.99
C ALA A 215 -3.54 3.59 -37.84
N PRO A 216 -2.92 3.18 -36.72
CA PRO A 216 -2.54 4.14 -35.68
C PRO A 216 -1.67 5.27 -36.24
N ALA A 217 -1.73 6.42 -35.58
CA ALA A 217 -0.94 7.60 -35.90
C ALA A 217 -0.42 8.27 -34.62
N GLY A 218 0.59 9.13 -34.74
CA GLY A 218 1.23 9.84 -33.62
C GLY A 218 2.31 9.04 -32.89
N GLY A 219 2.64 7.84 -33.37
CA GLY A 219 3.69 6.97 -32.86
C GLY A 219 3.36 6.22 -31.57
N VAL A 220 4.17 5.23 -31.23
CA VAL A 220 3.92 4.25 -30.15
C VAL A 220 3.64 4.86 -28.78
N ALA A 221 4.37 5.90 -28.35
CA ALA A 221 4.26 6.40 -26.97
C ALA A 221 3.13 7.42 -26.76
N THR A 222 2.77 8.17 -27.80
CA THR A 222 1.90 9.37 -27.73
C THR A 222 0.71 9.32 -28.69
N GLY A 223 0.61 8.25 -29.48
CA GLY A 223 -0.34 8.15 -30.58
C GLY A 223 -1.76 7.77 -30.19
N TRP A 224 -2.53 7.41 -31.20
CA TRP A 224 -3.93 7.05 -31.14
C TRP A 224 -4.26 6.07 -32.28
N GLN A 225 -5.46 5.48 -32.24
CA GLN A 225 -5.94 4.67 -33.34
C GLN A 225 -6.71 5.54 -34.35
N THR A 226 -6.17 5.65 -35.57
CA THR A 226 -6.92 6.19 -36.72
C THR A 226 -7.50 5.03 -37.53
N VAL A 227 -8.70 5.23 -38.07
CA VAL A 227 -9.33 4.35 -39.06
C VAL A 227 -9.56 5.17 -40.33
N LEU A 228 -9.14 4.60 -41.45
CA LEU A 228 -9.42 5.12 -42.78
C LEU A 228 -10.57 4.33 -43.39
N ARG A 229 -11.44 4.96 -44.19
CA ARG A 229 -12.41 4.23 -45.01
C ARG A 229 -12.66 4.81 -46.39
N SER A 230 -13.04 3.96 -47.35
CA SER A 230 -13.47 4.38 -48.69
C SER A 230 -14.42 3.36 -49.33
N LYS A 231 -15.29 3.79 -50.24
CA LYS A 231 -16.10 2.88 -51.08
C LYS A 231 -15.33 2.34 -52.29
N ASN A 232 -14.17 2.92 -52.58
CA ASN A 232 -13.28 2.49 -53.64
C ASN A 232 -11.96 2.08 -52.98
N ILE A 233 -11.47 0.87 -53.26
CA ILE A 233 -10.24 0.37 -52.65
C ILE A 233 -9.02 1.26 -52.95
N TYR A 234 -9.06 1.99 -54.08
CA TYR A 234 -8.05 2.97 -54.50
C TYR A 234 -8.28 4.39 -53.96
N GLY A 235 -9.29 4.58 -53.11
CA GLY A 235 -9.61 5.87 -52.48
C GLY A 235 -10.48 6.81 -53.32
N PRO A 236 -10.58 8.09 -52.89
CA PRO A 236 -9.92 8.66 -51.72
C PRO A 236 -10.45 8.07 -50.41
N TYR A 237 -9.57 7.96 -49.41
CA TYR A 237 -9.93 7.53 -48.06
C TYR A 237 -10.20 8.74 -47.16
N GLU A 238 -11.27 8.67 -46.37
CA GLU A 238 -11.50 9.58 -45.24
C GLU A 238 -10.98 8.95 -43.95
N ALA A 239 -10.57 9.79 -42.99
CA ALA A 239 -9.91 9.36 -41.74
C ALA A 239 -10.68 9.83 -40.51
N ARG A 240 -10.74 9.00 -39.47
CA ARG A 240 -11.27 9.35 -38.14
C ARG A 240 -10.40 8.74 -37.06
N LYS A 241 -10.10 9.52 -36.01
CA LYS A 241 -9.55 9.01 -34.75
C LYS A 241 -10.67 8.31 -33.98
N VAL A 242 -10.46 7.05 -33.56
CA VAL A 242 -11.52 6.21 -32.97
C VAL A 242 -11.19 5.67 -31.57
N LEU A 243 -9.94 5.84 -31.12
CA LEU A 243 -9.45 5.53 -29.78
C LEU A 243 -8.23 6.41 -29.49
N GLU A 244 -8.18 7.03 -28.33
CA GLU A 244 -6.99 7.78 -27.88
C GLU A 244 -6.51 7.37 -26.50
N ALA A 245 -5.42 7.98 -26.01
CA ALA A 245 -4.87 7.67 -24.70
C ALA A 245 -5.83 8.06 -23.56
N GLY A 246 -5.89 7.25 -22.51
CA GLY A 246 -6.76 7.49 -21.36
C GLY A 246 -6.57 6.44 -20.28
N ASN A 247 -7.02 6.73 -19.05
CA ASN A 247 -6.95 5.81 -17.92
C ASN A 247 -5.55 5.22 -17.64
N GLY A 248 -4.48 5.99 -17.91
CA GLY A 248 -3.09 5.53 -17.74
C GLY A 248 -2.58 4.60 -18.86
N ILE A 249 -3.37 4.36 -19.91
CA ILE A 249 -2.97 3.64 -21.12
C ILE A 249 -2.54 4.68 -22.16
N ASN A 250 -1.23 4.71 -22.44
CA ASN A 250 -0.63 5.63 -23.41
C ASN A 250 -0.56 4.99 -24.80
N GLY A 251 -0.71 5.82 -25.82
CA GLY A 251 -0.55 5.42 -27.23
C GLY A 251 -1.21 4.09 -27.58
N PRO A 252 -2.56 3.95 -27.55
CA PRO A 252 -3.21 2.77 -28.08
C PRO A 252 -2.81 2.58 -29.53
N HIS A 253 -2.06 1.50 -29.80
CA HIS A 253 -1.27 1.44 -31.01
C HIS A 253 -1.16 -0.01 -31.50
N GLN A 254 -1.27 -0.17 -32.82
CA GLN A 254 -1.27 -1.41 -33.62
C GLN A 254 -2.11 -2.57 -33.06
N GLY A 255 -3.02 -3.08 -33.87
CA GLY A 255 -4.03 -3.97 -33.37
C GLY A 255 -4.92 -4.60 -34.42
N GLY A 256 -5.75 -5.56 -33.99
CA GLY A 256 -6.72 -6.23 -34.85
C GLY A 256 -8.14 -6.06 -34.32
N LEU A 257 -9.08 -5.76 -35.22
CA LEU A 257 -10.51 -5.75 -34.96
C LEU A 257 -11.07 -7.17 -35.20
N VAL A 258 -11.87 -7.68 -34.27
CA VAL A 258 -12.43 -9.03 -34.36
C VAL A 258 -13.83 -9.09 -33.77
N ASP A 259 -14.68 -9.93 -34.36
CA ASP A 259 -16.05 -10.15 -33.90
C ASP A 259 -16.18 -11.41 -33.03
N THR A 260 -17.28 -11.50 -32.29
CA THR A 260 -17.70 -12.72 -31.57
C THR A 260 -18.80 -13.47 -32.33
N PRO A 261 -19.01 -14.77 -32.03
CA PRO A 261 -20.17 -15.50 -32.54
C PRO A 261 -21.53 -14.85 -32.19
N SER A 262 -21.62 -14.04 -31.13
CA SER A 262 -22.84 -13.28 -30.77
C SER A 262 -23.00 -11.97 -31.55
N GLY A 263 -21.99 -11.56 -32.32
CA GLY A 263 -21.99 -10.34 -33.13
C GLY A 263 -21.42 -9.11 -32.43
N GLU A 264 -20.82 -9.25 -31.24
CA GLU A 264 -20.06 -8.18 -30.59
C GLU A 264 -18.73 -7.95 -31.31
N TRP A 265 -18.22 -6.72 -31.25
CA TRP A 265 -16.93 -6.36 -31.82
C TRP A 265 -15.95 -5.93 -30.72
N TRP A 266 -14.70 -6.29 -30.92
CA TRP A 266 -13.62 -6.07 -29.97
C TRP A 266 -12.34 -5.69 -30.71
N PHE A 267 -11.53 -4.85 -30.08
CA PHE A 267 -10.26 -4.41 -30.63
C PHE A 267 -9.11 -4.78 -29.69
N ILE A 268 -8.12 -5.49 -30.22
CA ILE A 268 -6.88 -5.78 -29.51
C ILE A 268 -5.84 -4.76 -29.94
N HIS A 269 -5.12 -4.15 -29.01
CA HIS A 269 -3.99 -3.26 -29.29
C HIS A 269 -2.90 -3.40 -28.23
N PHE A 270 -1.73 -2.78 -28.41
CA PHE A 270 -0.73 -2.72 -27.34
C PHE A 270 -0.63 -1.34 -26.66
N GLN A 271 0.04 -1.34 -25.51
CA GLN A 271 0.58 -0.18 -24.80
C GLN A 271 2.10 -0.35 -24.64
N SER A 272 2.89 0.70 -24.84
CA SER A 272 4.33 0.69 -24.53
C SER A 272 4.59 0.94 -23.05
N ARG A 273 5.24 -0.01 -22.37
CA ARG A 273 5.57 0.03 -20.94
C ARG A 273 7.04 -0.30 -20.65
N GLU A 274 7.94 0.52 -21.16
CA GLU A 274 9.38 0.52 -20.80
C GLU A 274 9.98 -0.90 -20.73
N ALA A 275 10.50 -1.33 -19.56
CA ALA A 275 11.11 -2.64 -19.36
C ALA A 275 10.19 -3.83 -19.69
N TYR A 276 8.88 -3.66 -19.63
CA TYR A 276 7.91 -4.71 -19.96
C TYR A 276 7.59 -4.81 -21.45
N GLY A 277 8.09 -3.88 -22.27
CA GLY A 277 7.85 -3.83 -23.70
C GLY A 277 6.41 -3.43 -24.03
N ARG A 278 5.79 -4.11 -25.01
CA ARG A 278 4.46 -3.77 -25.53
C ARG A 278 3.40 -4.75 -25.02
N VAL A 279 2.69 -4.37 -23.94
CA VAL A 279 1.65 -5.19 -23.30
C VAL A 279 0.32 -5.07 -24.05
N VAL A 280 -0.51 -6.12 -24.06
CA VAL A 280 -1.69 -6.20 -24.94
C VAL A 280 -2.99 -5.95 -24.20
N HIS A 281 -3.82 -5.07 -24.75
CA HIS A 281 -5.10 -4.65 -24.22
C HIS A 281 -6.25 -5.11 -25.13
N LEU A 282 -7.41 -5.32 -24.53
CA LEU A 282 -8.66 -5.63 -25.19
C LEU A 282 -9.67 -4.51 -24.91
N GLN A 283 -10.28 -3.96 -25.95
CA GLN A 283 -11.25 -2.88 -25.88
C GLN A 283 -12.59 -3.30 -26.51
N PRO A 284 -13.73 -2.92 -25.93
CA PRO A 284 -15.02 -3.05 -26.62
C PRO A 284 -15.01 -2.15 -27.87
N ALA A 285 -15.66 -2.60 -28.94
CA ALA A 285 -15.80 -1.82 -30.17
C ALA A 285 -17.26 -1.84 -30.64
N VAL A 286 -17.76 -0.68 -31.06
CA VAL A 286 -19.16 -0.52 -31.48
C VAL A 286 -19.21 0.17 -32.83
N TRP A 287 -19.95 -0.41 -33.77
CA TRP A 287 -20.24 0.21 -35.05
C TRP A 287 -21.42 1.17 -34.92
N THR A 288 -21.22 2.41 -35.31
CA THR A 288 -22.24 3.48 -35.32
C THR A 288 -23.13 3.38 -36.56
N SER A 289 -24.26 4.08 -36.53
CA SER A 289 -25.23 4.09 -37.64
C SER A 289 -24.68 4.72 -38.93
N ASP A 290 -23.60 5.51 -38.85
CA ASP A 290 -22.89 6.07 -39.99
C ASP A 290 -21.74 5.19 -40.49
N ASP A 291 -21.66 3.91 -40.08
CA ASP A 291 -20.64 2.91 -40.47
C ASP A 291 -19.20 3.28 -40.05
N TRP A 292 -19.04 4.00 -38.95
CA TRP A 292 -17.75 4.15 -38.26
C TRP A 292 -17.69 3.20 -37.06
N VAL A 293 -16.47 2.87 -36.65
CA VAL A 293 -16.24 2.13 -35.40
C VAL A 293 -15.79 3.11 -34.34
N VAL A 294 -16.30 2.94 -33.13
CA VAL A 294 -15.84 3.60 -31.91
C VAL A 294 -15.29 2.53 -31.00
N ILE A 295 -14.11 2.75 -30.42
CA ILE A 295 -13.40 1.75 -29.62
C ILE A 295 -13.17 2.31 -28.22
N GLY A 296 -13.35 1.48 -27.20
CA GLY A 296 -13.23 1.88 -25.80
C GLY A 296 -14.52 2.48 -25.24
N ASP A 297 -14.37 3.29 -24.20
CA ASP A 297 -15.45 4.06 -23.58
C ASP A 297 -15.55 5.44 -24.23
N ASP A 298 -16.70 5.73 -24.86
CA ASP A 298 -17.04 6.98 -25.53
C ASP A 298 -18.27 7.59 -24.83
N SER A 299 -18.11 7.90 -23.54
CA SER A 299 -19.19 8.41 -22.69
C SER A 299 -19.58 9.85 -23.03
N ASP A 300 -18.71 10.62 -23.68
CA ASP A 300 -18.99 11.98 -24.16
C ASP A 300 -19.58 12.01 -25.59
N GLY A 301 -19.48 10.92 -26.33
CA GLY A 301 -20.17 10.70 -27.60
C GLY A 301 -19.55 11.47 -28.76
N ASP A 302 -18.25 11.73 -28.70
CA ASP A 302 -17.52 12.44 -29.76
C ASP A 302 -17.04 11.51 -30.90
N GLY A 303 -17.20 10.20 -30.71
CA GLY A 303 -16.82 9.17 -31.67
C GLY A 303 -15.37 8.70 -31.56
N CYS A 304 -14.66 9.10 -30.49
CA CYS A 304 -13.30 8.70 -30.14
C CYS A 304 -13.25 8.26 -28.67
N GLY A 305 -13.30 6.96 -28.43
CA GLY A 305 -13.27 6.48 -27.05
C GLY A 305 -11.89 6.53 -26.39
N ILE A 306 -11.88 6.22 -25.09
CA ILE A 306 -10.68 5.97 -24.29
C ILE A 306 -10.61 4.50 -23.81
N PRO A 307 -9.43 3.95 -23.51
CA PRO A 307 -9.27 2.54 -23.17
C PRO A 307 -9.87 2.22 -21.80
N VAL A 308 -10.56 1.08 -21.67
CA VAL A 308 -11.08 0.59 -20.39
C VAL A 308 -10.00 -0.19 -19.62
N LEU A 309 -9.97 -0.03 -18.29
CA LEU A 309 -9.08 -0.82 -17.41
C LEU A 309 -9.69 -2.17 -17.03
N THR A 310 -11.01 -2.21 -16.85
CA THR A 310 -11.79 -3.40 -16.51
C THR A 310 -13.10 -3.35 -17.28
N TYR A 311 -13.57 -4.50 -17.77
CA TYR A 311 -14.85 -4.60 -18.46
C TYR A 311 -15.43 -6.02 -18.36
N ARG A 312 -16.70 -6.20 -18.73
CA ARG A 312 -17.28 -7.55 -18.87
C ARG A 312 -16.53 -8.34 -19.94
N LYS A 313 -16.50 -9.67 -19.83
CA LYS A 313 -15.91 -10.51 -20.88
C LYS A 313 -16.73 -10.43 -22.19
N PRO A 314 -16.08 -10.67 -23.35
CA PRO A 314 -16.77 -10.87 -24.63
C PRO A 314 -17.82 -11.97 -24.54
N ASP A 315 -19.01 -11.71 -25.10
CA ASP A 315 -20.02 -12.76 -25.21
C ASP A 315 -19.65 -13.70 -26.36
N VAL A 316 -19.16 -14.89 -26.02
CA VAL A 316 -18.87 -15.97 -26.96
C VAL A 316 -19.87 -17.13 -26.83
N GLY A 317 -21.01 -16.90 -26.16
CA GLY A 317 -22.11 -17.86 -25.97
C GLY A 317 -21.86 -18.97 -24.95
N LYS A 318 -20.67 -19.03 -24.33
CA LYS A 318 -20.27 -20.02 -23.32
C LYS A 318 -19.06 -19.52 -22.52
N SER A 319 -18.91 -20.03 -21.31
CA SER A 319 -17.72 -19.79 -20.47
C SER A 319 -16.62 -20.81 -20.77
N TRP A 320 -15.37 -20.36 -20.74
CA TRP A 320 -14.20 -21.19 -20.90
C TRP A 320 -13.34 -21.16 -19.64
N SER A 321 -12.55 -22.23 -19.43
CA SER A 321 -11.59 -22.27 -18.34
C SER A 321 -10.52 -21.20 -18.52
N ILE A 322 -10.05 -20.62 -17.41
CA ILE A 322 -8.94 -19.67 -17.42
C ILE A 322 -7.71 -20.34 -18.07
N GLN A 323 -7.13 -19.66 -19.05
CA GLN A 323 -5.94 -20.07 -19.80
C GLN A 323 -5.04 -18.89 -20.01
N VAL A 324 -3.74 -19.18 -20.11
CA VAL A 324 -2.75 -18.19 -19.72
C VAL A 324 -1.40 -18.60 -20.32
N PRO A 325 -0.56 -17.67 -20.83
CA PRO A 325 0.65 -18.06 -21.54
C PRO A 325 1.60 -18.85 -20.65
N GLN A 326 2.27 -19.84 -21.24
CA GLN A 326 3.28 -20.63 -20.53
C GLN A 326 4.43 -19.72 -20.07
N THR A 327 4.88 -19.94 -18.83
CA THR A 327 5.99 -19.19 -18.22
C THR A 327 6.97 -20.11 -17.48
N THR A 328 6.48 -21.23 -16.93
CA THR A 328 7.30 -22.23 -16.22
C THR A 328 7.64 -23.42 -17.11
N ASP A 329 8.82 -24.00 -16.92
CA ASP A 329 9.25 -25.24 -17.59
C ASP A 329 9.97 -26.17 -16.60
N GLU A 330 9.56 -27.44 -16.55
CA GLU A 330 10.21 -28.51 -15.77
C GLU A 330 11.13 -29.37 -16.66
N PHE A 331 11.27 -29.03 -17.95
CA PHE A 331 12.14 -29.69 -18.93
C PHE A 331 11.91 -31.22 -19.08
N GLU A 332 10.71 -31.70 -18.76
CA GLU A 332 10.32 -33.11 -18.86
C GLU A 332 9.96 -33.56 -20.29
N THR A 333 9.76 -32.62 -21.20
CA THR A 333 9.33 -32.92 -22.57
C THR A 333 10.52 -33.02 -23.54
N LYS A 334 10.29 -33.63 -24.71
CA LYS A 334 11.32 -33.80 -25.75
C LYS A 334 11.60 -32.52 -26.56
N ARG A 335 10.90 -31.43 -26.28
CA ARG A 335 11.01 -30.13 -26.96
C ARG A 335 11.00 -29.02 -25.91
N LEU A 336 11.58 -27.88 -26.23
CA LEU A 336 11.42 -26.69 -25.40
C LEU A 336 9.94 -26.27 -25.38
N GLY A 337 9.48 -25.76 -24.24
CA GLY A 337 8.20 -25.06 -24.18
C GLY A 337 8.16 -23.86 -25.14
N PHE A 338 6.97 -23.49 -25.61
CA PHE A 338 6.81 -22.42 -26.60
C PHE A 338 7.12 -21.02 -26.05
N GLN A 339 7.24 -20.84 -24.74
CA GLN A 339 7.66 -19.57 -24.14
C GLN A 339 9.12 -19.20 -24.44
N TRP A 340 9.93 -20.18 -24.84
CA TRP A 340 11.36 -20.01 -25.00
C TRP A 340 11.76 -19.50 -26.39
N GLN A 341 12.65 -18.51 -26.41
CA GLN A 341 13.29 -18.00 -27.60
C GLN A 341 14.79 -17.78 -27.39
N TRP A 342 15.54 -17.86 -28.49
CA TRP A 342 16.95 -17.52 -28.62
C TRP A 342 17.11 -16.14 -29.27
N ASN A 343 18.28 -15.51 -29.11
CA ASN A 343 18.61 -14.24 -29.77
C ASN A 343 19.08 -14.38 -31.23
N ALA A 344 19.17 -15.61 -31.73
CA ALA A 344 19.57 -15.96 -33.08
C ALA A 344 18.93 -17.30 -33.49
N ILE A 345 19.05 -17.70 -34.76
CA ILE A 345 18.59 -19.00 -35.24
C ILE A 345 19.15 -20.11 -34.34
N GLU A 346 18.25 -20.97 -33.84
CA GLU A 346 18.57 -22.09 -32.97
C GLU A 346 19.72 -22.94 -33.53
N ASN A 347 20.70 -23.26 -32.69
CA ASN A 347 21.76 -24.19 -33.01
C ASN A 347 21.68 -25.43 -32.09
N PRO A 348 21.50 -26.65 -32.64
CA PRO A 348 21.46 -27.88 -31.86
C PRO A 348 22.72 -28.13 -31.00
N ALA A 349 23.83 -27.47 -31.30
CA ALA A 349 25.04 -27.55 -30.49
C ALA A 349 24.93 -26.80 -29.15
N TRP A 350 23.92 -25.95 -28.94
CA TRP A 350 23.76 -25.12 -27.73
C TRP A 350 23.18 -25.88 -26.54
N TYR A 351 22.33 -26.89 -26.76
CA TYR A 351 21.64 -27.55 -25.67
C TYR A 351 21.28 -29.02 -25.95
N SER A 352 20.83 -29.74 -24.92
CA SER A 352 20.21 -31.06 -25.05
C SER A 352 19.17 -31.29 -23.96
N LEU A 353 17.97 -31.73 -24.36
CA LEU A 353 16.91 -32.23 -23.47
C LEU A 353 16.94 -33.76 -23.27
N SER A 354 17.90 -34.44 -23.91
CA SER A 354 18.02 -35.90 -23.88
C SER A 354 19.30 -36.40 -23.22
N ALA A 355 20.28 -35.50 -23.01
CA ALA A 355 21.52 -35.83 -22.30
C ALA A 355 21.25 -36.24 -20.84
N ARG A 356 20.26 -35.61 -20.20
CA ARG A 356 19.75 -35.93 -18.87
C ARG A 356 18.24 -35.65 -18.88
N ARG A 357 17.42 -36.69 -18.69
CA ARG A 357 15.96 -36.56 -18.70
C ARG A 357 15.50 -35.75 -17.48
N GLY A 358 14.52 -34.87 -17.68
CA GLY A 358 14.02 -33.94 -16.64
C GLY A 358 14.91 -32.72 -16.43
N PHE A 359 15.90 -32.50 -17.29
CA PHE A 359 16.81 -31.36 -17.23
C PHE A 359 17.03 -30.81 -18.64
N ILE A 360 17.33 -29.51 -18.73
CA ILE A 360 17.96 -28.96 -19.92
C ILE A 360 19.47 -28.83 -19.68
N ARG A 361 20.26 -29.45 -20.55
CA ARG A 361 21.70 -29.20 -20.62
C ARG A 361 21.96 -28.01 -21.53
N LEU A 362 22.63 -26.97 -21.03
CA LEU A 362 23.22 -25.90 -21.84
C LEU A 362 24.73 -26.08 -21.91
N PHE A 363 25.31 -26.12 -23.12
CA PHE A 363 26.76 -26.21 -23.29
C PHE A 363 27.41 -24.83 -23.14
N ALA A 364 28.56 -24.76 -22.48
CA ALA A 364 29.30 -23.52 -22.26
C ALA A 364 29.91 -23.01 -23.58
N LYS A 365 29.14 -22.23 -24.35
CA LYS A 365 29.61 -21.72 -25.65
C LYS A 365 30.47 -20.48 -25.51
N THR A 366 31.50 -20.40 -26.34
CA THR A 366 32.32 -19.19 -26.48
C THR A 366 31.46 -18.00 -26.89
N CYS A 367 31.54 -16.92 -26.12
CA CYS A 367 31.02 -15.62 -26.53
C CYS A 367 31.87 -15.04 -27.68
N PRO A 368 31.26 -14.34 -28.64
CA PRO A 368 31.99 -13.74 -29.76
C PRO A 368 32.79 -12.48 -29.38
N THR A 369 32.99 -12.21 -28.09
CA THR A 369 33.73 -11.04 -27.57
C THR A 369 34.82 -11.49 -26.58
N GLU A 370 35.95 -10.78 -26.56
CA GLU A 370 37.15 -11.13 -25.77
C GLU A 370 36.90 -11.24 -24.25
N HIS A 371 35.89 -10.53 -23.73
CA HIS A 371 35.54 -10.52 -22.31
C HIS A 371 34.18 -11.17 -22.00
N GLY A 372 33.57 -11.84 -22.98
CA GLY A 372 32.33 -12.56 -22.79
C GLY A 372 31.08 -11.70 -22.56
N ASN A 373 30.97 -10.55 -23.23
CA ASN A 373 29.77 -9.74 -23.19
C ASN A 373 28.57 -10.51 -23.82
N LEU A 374 27.58 -10.85 -22.98
CA LEU A 374 26.41 -11.65 -23.34
C LEU A 374 25.44 -10.94 -24.28
N TYR A 375 25.53 -9.61 -24.46
CA TYR A 375 24.70 -8.89 -25.43
C TYR A 375 24.87 -9.43 -26.85
N TYR A 376 26.06 -9.94 -27.17
CA TYR A 376 26.39 -10.51 -28.49
C TYR A 376 26.24 -12.04 -28.56
N ALA A 377 25.75 -12.70 -27.50
CA ALA A 377 25.58 -14.15 -27.46
C ALA A 377 24.23 -14.60 -28.05
N GLY A 378 24.26 -15.57 -28.96
CA GLY A 378 23.06 -16.18 -29.54
C GLY A 378 22.41 -17.24 -28.63
N ASN A 379 23.21 -17.90 -27.81
CA ASN A 379 22.85 -19.06 -26.98
C ASN A 379 22.28 -18.68 -25.59
N LEU A 380 21.51 -17.59 -25.52
CA LEU A 380 20.75 -17.22 -24.33
C LEU A 380 19.32 -17.75 -24.49
N LEU A 381 18.87 -18.59 -23.56
CA LEU A 381 17.51 -19.14 -23.58
C LEU A 381 16.61 -18.23 -22.74
N LEU A 382 15.78 -17.43 -23.41
CA LEU A 382 15.07 -16.30 -22.81
C LEU A 382 13.56 -16.40 -23.05
N GLN A 383 12.80 -15.81 -22.13
CA GLN A 383 11.36 -15.59 -22.27
C GLN A 383 10.98 -14.17 -21.83
N LYS A 384 9.80 -13.71 -22.23
CA LYS A 384 9.28 -12.36 -21.95
C LYS A 384 9.00 -12.18 -20.46
N LEU A 385 9.05 -10.95 -19.93
CA LEU A 385 8.56 -10.64 -18.58
C LEU A 385 7.03 -10.74 -18.57
N PRO A 386 6.40 -11.60 -17.74
CA PRO A 386 4.97 -11.89 -17.85
C PRO A 386 4.07 -11.12 -16.87
N ALA A 387 4.62 -10.20 -16.07
CA ALA A 387 3.91 -9.46 -15.04
C ALA A 387 4.72 -8.24 -14.56
N PRO A 388 4.12 -7.27 -13.84
CA PRO A 388 4.84 -6.17 -13.21
C PRO A 388 5.87 -6.67 -12.18
N ALA A 389 5.50 -7.66 -11.36
CA ALA A 389 6.37 -8.24 -10.35
C ALA A 389 6.26 -9.75 -10.37
N PHE A 390 7.37 -10.47 -10.20
CA PHE A 390 7.42 -11.93 -10.18
C PHE A 390 8.74 -12.46 -9.62
N THR A 391 8.74 -13.74 -9.25
CA THR A 391 9.98 -14.45 -8.86
C THR A 391 10.28 -15.56 -9.84
N VAL A 392 11.53 -15.64 -10.29
CA VAL A 392 12.10 -16.78 -11.01
C VAL A 392 12.93 -17.59 -10.04
N THR A 393 12.78 -18.91 -10.03
CA THR A 393 13.71 -19.83 -9.35
C THR A 393 14.15 -20.93 -10.31
N THR A 394 15.44 -21.24 -10.29
CA THR A 394 16.02 -22.36 -11.04
C THR A 394 17.13 -23.02 -10.23
N GLN A 395 17.34 -24.31 -10.46
CA GLN A 395 18.50 -25.05 -9.95
C GLN A 395 19.47 -25.26 -11.11
N VAL A 396 20.75 -25.02 -10.87
CA VAL A 396 21.83 -25.25 -11.83
C VAL A 396 22.86 -26.21 -11.24
N GLU A 397 23.33 -27.15 -12.06
CA GLU A 397 24.45 -28.03 -11.77
C GLU A 397 25.49 -27.91 -12.90
N THR A 398 26.73 -27.56 -12.56
CA THR A 398 27.78 -27.20 -13.50
C THR A 398 28.85 -28.28 -13.63
N HIS A 399 29.33 -28.48 -14.84
CA HIS A 399 30.42 -29.41 -15.18
C HIS A 399 31.44 -28.68 -16.07
N PHE A 400 32.07 -27.67 -15.50
CA PHE A 400 33.01 -26.80 -16.21
C PHE A 400 34.42 -27.37 -16.27
N THR A 401 35.06 -27.24 -17.43
CA THR A 401 36.42 -27.69 -17.69
C THR A 401 37.43 -26.55 -17.61
N ASP A 402 37.02 -25.33 -17.95
CA ASP A 402 37.91 -24.20 -18.16
C ASP A 402 37.56 -23.02 -17.23
N ALA A 403 38.58 -22.31 -16.73
CA ALA A 403 38.37 -21.12 -15.90
C ALA A 403 37.56 -20.06 -16.67
N GLY A 404 36.67 -19.38 -15.95
CA GLY A 404 35.76 -18.38 -16.48
C GLY A 404 34.45 -18.93 -17.04
N GLU A 405 34.32 -20.24 -17.30
CA GLU A 405 33.04 -20.85 -17.66
C GLU A 405 31.99 -20.59 -16.57
N ARG A 406 30.76 -20.28 -17.01
CA ARG A 406 29.69 -19.80 -16.14
C ARG A 406 28.31 -20.22 -16.62
N ALA A 407 27.41 -20.42 -15.68
CA ALA A 407 25.99 -20.66 -15.96
C ALA A 407 25.12 -20.14 -14.82
N GLY A 408 23.93 -19.66 -15.17
CA GLY A 408 22.97 -19.16 -14.21
C GLY A 408 21.76 -18.51 -14.85
N ALA A 409 21.14 -17.59 -14.11
CA ALA A 409 19.90 -16.92 -14.48
C ALA A 409 20.15 -15.44 -14.79
N ILE A 410 19.49 -14.92 -15.83
CA ILE A 410 19.76 -13.59 -16.41
C ILE A 410 18.47 -12.80 -16.61
N VAL A 411 18.54 -11.48 -16.37
CA VAL A 411 17.61 -10.47 -16.90
C VAL A 411 18.33 -9.69 -18.00
N MET A 412 17.76 -9.65 -19.20
CA MET A 412 18.40 -9.23 -20.44
C MET A 412 17.61 -8.13 -21.16
N GLY A 413 18.29 -7.04 -21.49
CA GLY A 413 17.82 -5.97 -22.38
C GLY A 413 19.00 -5.29 -23.09
N ASN A 414 18.93 -3.98 -23.33
CA ASN A 414 20.09 -3.20 -23.79
C ASN A 414 21.23 -3.16 -22.77
N ALA A 415 20.89 -3.34 -21.49
CA ALA A 415 21.79 -3.79 -20.44
C ALA A 415 21.21 -5.04 -19.77
N TYR A 416 22.08 -5.81 -19.14
CA TYR A 416 21.72 -7.06 -18.48
C TYR A 416 22.40 -7.17 -17.13
N ALA A 417 21.76 -7.95 -16.26
CA ALA A 417 22.33 -8.43 -15.01
C ALA A 417 22.05 -9.92 -14.88
N TYR A 418 23.00 -10.68 -14.37
CA TYR A 418 22.81 -12.11 -14.11
C TYR A 418 23.46 -12.52 -12.79
N ILE A 419 22.94 -13.60 -12.21
CA ILE A 419 23.62 -14.37 -11.17
C ILE A 419 24.09 -15.69 -11.76
N ALA A 420 25.34 -16.07 -11.51
CA ALA A 420 25.91 -17.29 -12.06
C ALA A 420 26.92 -17.94 -11.12
N LEU A 421 27.05 -19.27 -11.26
CA LEU A 421 28.18 -20.01 -10.73
C LEU A 421 29.29 -19.94 -11.76
N ILE A 422 30.47 -19.48 -11.34
CA ILE A 422 31.63 -19.21 -12.20
C ILE A 422 32.81 -20.06 -11.74
N LYS A 423 33.43 -20.78 -12.68
CA LYS A 423 34.66 -21.54 -12.42
C LYS A 423 35.86 -20.59 -12.29
N GLY A 424 36.52 -20.57 -11.15
CA GLY A 424 37.82 -19.91 -10.98
C GLY A 424 39.00 -20.86 -11.21
N GLU A 425 40.22 -20.33 -11.06
CA GLU A 425 41.46 -21.11 -11.14
C GLU A 425 41.70 -21.93 -9.85
N GLU A 426 41.39 -21.34 -8.68
CA GLU A 426 41.63 -21.93 -7.36
C GLU A 426 40.35 -22.35 -6.61
N GLY A 427 39.17 -22.10 -7.19
CA GLY A 427 37.87 -22.42 -6.59
C GLY A 427 36.70 -21.86 -7.40
N ASN A 428 35.49 -22.36 -7.17
CA ASN A 428 34.28 -21.79 -7.78
C ASN A 428 33.71 -20.64 -6.93
N ARG A 429 32.96 -19.74 -7.58
CA ARG A 429 32.27 -18.63 -6.91
C ARG A 429 30.88 -18.40 -7.49
N ILE A 430 30.03 -17.72 -6.73
CA ILE A 430 28.75 -17.20 -7.21
C ILE A 430 28.89 -15.68 -7.33
N SER A 431 28.63 -15.14 -8.52
CA SER A 431 28.72 -13.71 -8.78
C SER A 431 27.44 -13.16 -9.42
N VAL A 432 27.09 -11.93 -9.04
CA VAL A 432 26.21 -11.07 -9.82
C VAL A 432 27.07 -10.21 -10.75
N VAL A 433 26.73 -10.22 -12.03
CA VAL A 433 27.49 -9.54 -13.07
C VAL A 433 26.57 -8.68 -13.92
N THR A 434 27.01 -7.47 -14.22
CA THR A 434 26.30 -6.55 -15.11
C THR A 434 27.05 -6.35 -16.42
N GLY A 435 26.30 -6.03 -17.48
CA GLY A 435 26.88 -5.66 -18.76
C GLY A 435 25.90 -4.86 -19.61
N ARG A 436 26.40 -4.24 -20.67
CA ARG A 436 25.59 -3.42 -21.56
C ARG A 436 26.06 -3.50 -23.01
N TYR A 437 25.19 -3.08 -23.90
CA TYR A 437 25.59 -2.70 -25.25
C TYR A 437 26.41 -1.41 -25.21
N ASP A 438 27.49 -1.38 -25.98
CA ASP A 438 28.27 -0.18 -26.27
C ASP A 438 28.99 -0.38 -27.63
N ARG A 439 29.38 0.73 -28.26
CA ARG A 439 30.15 0.73 -29.51
C ARG A 439 31.60 0.30 -29.30
N LEU A 440 32.12 0.44 -28.07
CA LEU A 440 33.44 -0.05 -27.66
C LEU A 440 33.33 -1.38 -26.92
N PRO A 441 34.40 -2.21 -26.87
CA PRO A 441 34.41 -3.41 -26.05
C PRO A 441 34.16 -3.06 -24.57
N VAL A 442 33.01 -3.50 -24.03
CA VAL A 442 32.70 -3.41 -22.60
C VAL A 442 33.02 -4.75 -21.95
N VAL A 443 33.86 -4.69 -20.91
CA VAL A 443 34.11 -5.78 -19.99
C VAL A 443 32.90 -5.87 -19.05
N PRO A 444 32.16 -7.00 -18.99
CA PRO A 444 31.15 -7.20 -17.97
C PRO A 444 31.74 -7.08 -16.57
N GLU A 445 31.01 -6.44 -15.66
CA GLU A 445 31.50 -6.10 -14.32
C GLU A 445 30.89 -7.03 -13.27
N GLU A 446 31.72 -7.72 -12.49
CA GLU A 446 31.26 -8.43 -11.29
C GLU A 446 31.01 -7.40 -10.18
N VAL A 447 29.75 -7.26 -9.78
CA VAL A 447 29.29 -6.22 -8.85
C VAL A 447 29.03 -6.75 -7.44
N ALA A 448 28.87 -8.07 -7.28
CA ALA A 448 28.78 -8.75 -5.99
C ALA A 448 29.19 -10.21 -6.15
N THR A 449 30.00 -10.74 -5.22
CA THR A 449 30.59 -12.07 -5.35
C THR A 449 30.73 -12.75 -3.99
N VAL A 450 30.55 -14.06 -3.96
CA VAL A 450 30.84 -14.92 -2.81
C VAL A 450 31.58 -16.17 -3.26
N GLU A 451 32.64 -16.53 -2.54
CA GLU A 451 33.36 -17.79 -2.77
C GLU A 451 32.45 -18.98 -2.43
N ALA A 452 32.37 -19.94 -3.33
CA ALA A 452 31.44 -21.06 -3.23
C ALA A 452 32.00 -22.25 -4.00
N ASP A 453 32.81 -23.08 -3.34
CA ASP A 453 33.41 -24.29 -3.91
C ASP A 453 32.40 -25.44 -4.06
N ILE A 454 31.34 -25.17 -4.83
CA ILE A 454 30.25 -26.07 -5.13
C ILE A 454 30.07 -26.13 -6.65
N SER A 455 29.45 -27.20 -7.14
CA SER A 455 29.06 -27.32 -8.55
C SER A 455 27.56 -27.12 -8.76
N LYS A 456 26.77 -27.11 -7.68
CA LYS A 456 25.32 -27.03 -7.69
C LYS A 456 24.83 -25.85 -6.85
N ALA A 457 23.89 -25.06 -7.38
CA ALA A 457 23.27 -23.96 -6.68
C ALA A 457 21.82 -23.76 -7.15
N TRP A 458 21.05 -23.03 -6.36
CA TRP A 458 19.75 -22.51 -6.77
C TRP A 458 19.86 -21.00 -6.90
N PHE A 459 19.30 -20.46 -7.98
CA PHE A 459 19.26 -19.04 -8.23
C PHE A 459 17.83 -18.54 -8.25
N LYS A 460 17.65 -17.38 -7.63
CA LYS A 460 16.40 -16.66 -7.58
C LYS A 460 16.59 -15.24 -8.11
N ILE A 461 15.70 -14.84 -9.00
CA ILE A 461 15.57 -13.45 -9.46
C ILE A 461 14.19 -12.97 -9.01
N HIS A 462 14.15 -11.91 -8.23
CA HIS A 462 12.91 -11.22 -7.93
C HIS A 462 12.86 -9.94 -8.76
N VAL A 463 11.82 -9.79 -9.60
CA VAL A 463 11.55 -8.56 -10.34
C VAL A 463 10.43 -7.82 -9.62
N TYR A 464 10.67 -6.56 -9.29
CA TYR A 464 9.75 -5.65 -8.61
C TYR A 464 8.95 -4.83 -9.62
N ASP A 465 7.78 -4.33 -9.20
CA ASP A 465 6.89 -3.51 -10.03
C ASP A 465 7.49 -2.14 -10.40
N ASP A 466 8.49 -1.68 -9.65
CA ASP A 466 9.33 -0.50 -9.90
C ASP A 466 10.37 -0.68 -11.04
N GLN A 467 10.32 -1.78 -11.79
CA GLN A 467 11.25 -2.13 -12.88
C GLN A 467 12.70 -2.36 -12.40
N THR A 468 12.89 -2.77 -11.16
CA THR A 468 14.18 -3.27 -10.66
C THR A 468 14.14 -4.78 -10.37
N CYS A 469 15.30 -5.39 -10.21
CA CYS A 469 15.41 -6.79 -9.83
C CYS A 469 16.49 -7.02 -8.78
N ARG A 470 16.32 -8.07 -7.96
CA ARG A 470 17.31 -8.53 -6.99
C ARG A 470 17.65 -9.99 -7.22
N PHE A 471 18.91 -10.33 -7.02
CA PHE A 471 19.42 -11.69 -7.13
C PHE A 471 19.60 -12.32 -5.75
N SER A 472 19.34 -13.62 -5.65
CA SER A 472 19.62 -14.41 -4.46
C SER A 472 20.04 -15.82 -4.85
N TYR A 473 20.83 -16.45 -4.02
CA TYR A 473 21.28 -17.83 -4.22
C TYR A 473 20.96 -18.70 -3.02
N SER A 474 20.95 -20.01 -3.22
CA SER A 474 20.86 -21.02 -2.18
C SER A 474 21.78 -22.19 -2.51
N THR A 475 22.37 -22.80 -1.48
CA THR A 475 23.23 -23.99 -1.61
C THR A 475 22.52 -25.27 -1.16
N ASP A 476 21.35 -25.17 -0.51
CA ASP A 476 20.53 -26.29 -0.04
C ASP A 476 19.17 -26.39 -0.77
N GLY A 477 18.76 -25.33 -1.48
CA GLY A 477 17.48 -25.24 -2.16
C GLY A 477 16.31 -24.78 -1.27
N GLU A 478 16.56 -24.55 0.02
CA GLU A 478 15.55 -24.15 1.00
C GLU A 478 15.76 -22.68 1.40
N ARG A 479 16.99 -22.29 1.73
CA ARG A 479 17.32 -20.95 2.24
C ARG A 479 18.01 -20.11 1.18
N PHE A 480 17.40 -18.97 0.82
CA PHE A 480 17.96 -18.04 -0.16
C PHE A 480 18.61 -16.83 0.52
N THR A 481 19.84 -16.52 0.12
CA THR A 481 20.61 -15.36 0.56
C THR A 481 20.70 -14.34 -0.58
N GLY A 482 20.35 -13.08 -0.31
CA GLY A 482 20.51 -11.99 -1.27
C GLY A 482 21.98 -11.73 -1.62
N LEU A 483 22.26 -11.41 -2.89
CA LEU A 483 23.61 -11.08 -3.36
C LEU A 483 23.56 -9.81 -4.21
N GLY A 484 24.23 -8.76 -3.73
CA GLY A 484 24.23 -7.42 -4.34
C GLY A 484 22.96 -6.59 -4.09
N ASP A 485 22.96 -5.39 -4.67
CA ASP A 485 21.88 -4.40 -4.60
C ASP A 485 20.71 -4.74 -5.56
N ARG A 486 19.73 -3.84 -5.66
CA ARG A 486 18.73 -3.89 -6.75
C ARG A 486 19.32 -3.33 -8.04
N TYR A 487 19.00 -3.98 -9.17
CA TYR A 487 19.46 -3.60 -10.50
C TYR A 487 18.28 -3.19 -11.39
N PRO A 488 18.38 -2.08 -12.13
CA PRO A 488 17.34 -1.69 -13.08
C PRO A 488 17.21 -2.72 -14.22
N VAL A 489 15.96 -3.00 -14.59
CA VAL A 489 15.61 -3.83 -15.76
C VAL A 489 15.47 -2.90 -16.96
N PHE A 490 16.21 -3.18 -18.03
CA PHE A 490 16.19 -2.35 -19.23
C PHE A 490 15.41 -3.01 -20.37
N PRO A 491 14.70 -2.24 -21.21
CA PRO A 491 14.20 -2.74 -22.47
C PRO A 491 15.34 -3.08 -23.44
N GLY A 492 15.07 -3.96 -24.41
CA GLY A 492 15.92 -4.20 -25.58
C GLY A 492 15.65 -3.21 -26.72
N VAL A 493 16.19 -3.48 -27.91
CA VAL A 493 15.92 -2.69 -29.11
C VAL A 493 14.54 -3.09 -29.66
N TRP A 494 13.55 -2.20 -29.52
CA TRP A 494 12.13 -2.40 -29.89
C TRP A 494 11.33 -3.43 -29.07
N ILE A 495 11.99 -4.13 -28.15
CA ILE A 495 11.39 -5.16 -27.30
C ILE A 495 11.53 -4.82 -25.82
N GLY A 496 10.70 -5.42 -24.98
CA GLY A 496 10.88 -5.43 -23.53
C GLY A 496 12.13 -6.19 -23.09
N GLY A 497 12.43 -6.10 -21.80
CA GLY A 497 13.37 -6.99 -21.14
C GLY A 497 12.92 -8.44 -21.24
N LYS A 498 13.86 -9.36 -21.05
CA LYS A 498 13.61 -10.80 -21.01
C LYS A 498 14.31 -11.43 -19.82
N VAL A 499 13.81 -12.56 -19.37
CA VAL A 499 14.41 -13.34 -18.29
C VAL A 499 14.69 -14.76 -18.77
N GLY A 500 15.72 -15.40 -18.24
CA GLY A 500 16.03 -16.77 -18.65
C GLY A 500 17.28 -17.35 -18.04
N ILE A 501 17.84 -18.34 -18.73
CA ILE A 501 19.03 -19.10 -18.31
C ILE A 501 20.08 -19.14 -19.42
N PHE A 502 21.33 -19.31 -19.03
CA PHE A 502 22.44 -19.40 -19.97
C PHE A 502 23.57 -20.28 -19.44
N SER A 503 24.40 -20.76 -20.36
CA SER A 503 25.74 -21.29 -20.08
C SER A 503 26.71 -20.76 -21.13
N SER A 504 27.84 -20.22 -20.69
CA SER A 504 28.77 -19.51 -21.55
C SER A 504 30.22 -19.68 -21.10
N SER A 505 31.13 -19.56 -22.06
CA SER A 505 32.57 -19.45 -21.85
C SER A 505 33.05 -18.08 -22.34
N PRO A 506 33.80 -17.31 -21.54
CA PRO A 506 34.45 -16.08 -22.01
C PRO A 506 35.68 -16.39 -22.88
N ASN A 507 36.14 -17.65 -22.92
CA ASN A 507 37.33 -18.05 -23.65
C ASN A 507 37.07 -18.15 -25.15
N ILE A 508 38.00 -17.62 -25.95
CA ILE A 508 37.95 -17.68 -27.43
C ILE A 508 38.02 -19.13 -27.94
N VAL A 509 38.69 -20.02 -27.20
CA VAL A 509 38.74 -21.45 -27.51
C VAL A 509 37.57 -22.16 -26.83
N GLN A 510 36.79 -22.90 -27.64
CA GLN A 510 35.65 -23.66 -27.15
C GLN A 510 36.08 -24.81 -26.23
N GLY A 511 35.65 -24.74 -24.97
CA GLY A 511 35.79 -25.79 -23.96
C GLY A 511 34.76 -26.92 -24.10
N LYS A 512 34.80 -27.88 -23.17
CA LYS A 512 33.84 -29.01 -23.09
C LYS A 512 32.81 -28.85 -21.96
N GLY A 513 32.83 -27.72 -21.25
CA GLY A 513 31.94 -27.46 -20.13
C GLY A 513 30.46 -27.39 -20.50
N TYR A 514 29.61 -27.67 -19.53
CA TYR A 514 28.16 -27.54 -19.64
C TYR A 514 27.52 -27.33 -18.26
N ALA A 515 26.25 -26.93 -18.25
CA ALA A 515 25.41 -26.88 -17.06
C ALA A 515 24.06 -27.55 -17.31
N ASP A 516 23.58 -28.34 -16.36
CA ASP A 516 22.25 -28.93 -16.34
C ASP A 516 21.34 -28.07 -15.45
N PHE A 517 20.16 -27.69 -15.97
CA PHE A 517 19.12 -26.98 -15.23
C PHE A 517 17.92 -27.90 -15.03
N ASP A 518 17.46 -28.00 -13.79
CA ASP A 518 16.36 -28.89 -13.35
C ASP A 518 15.00 -28.34 -13.81
N TYR A 519 14.73 -27.09 -13.45
CA TYR A 519 13.48 -26.39 -13.75
C TYR A 519 13.73 -24.90 -13.90
N PHE A 520 12.79 -24.21 -14.54
CA PHE A 520 12.67 -22.75 -14.55
C PHE A 520 11.26 -22.37 -14.13
N ARG A 521 11.10 -22.01 -12.85
CA ARG A 521 9.79 -21.71 -12.27
C ARG A 521 9.61 -20.21 -12.13
N LEU A 522 8.58 -19.69 -12.79
CA LEU A 522 8.01 -18.40 -12.43
C LEU A 522 6.93 -18.64 -11.42
N GLN A 523 6.88 -17.74 -10.44
CA GLN A 523 5.84 -17.70 -9.43
C GLN A 523 5.42 -16.23 -9.27
N PRO A 524 4.17 -15.97 -8.87
CA PRO A 524 3.84 -14.66 -8.35
C PRO A 524 4.86 -14.25 -7.27
N PRO A 525 5.07 -12.94 -7.04
CA PRO A 525 5.68 -12.50 -5.79
C PRO A 525 5.03 -13.30 -4.65
N THR A 526 5.78 -13.67 -3.62
CA THR A 526 5.20 -14.22 -2.38
C THR A 526 3.89 -13.48 -2.12
N SER A 527 2.78 -14.22 -2.21
CA SER A 527 1.42 -13.69 -2.44
C SER A 527 1.22 -12.34 -1.78
N THR A 528 0.82 -11.31 -2.54
CA THR A 528 0.25 -10.09 -1.96
C THR A 528 -0.75 -10.51 -0.90
N ILE A 529 -0.68 -9.89 0.28
CA ILE A 529 -1.52 -10.30 1.40
C ILE A 529 -2.98 -10.17 0.97
N ASP A 530 -3.77 -11.24 1.13
CA ASP A 530 -5.22 -11.16 0.99
C ASP A 530 -5.77 -10.35 2.17
N ARG A 531 -5.80 -9.02 1.96
CA ARG A 531 -6.14 -8.07 3.02
C ARG A 531 -7.57 -8.22 3.50
N GLU A 532 -8.49 -8.64 2.63
CA GLU A 532 -9.88 -8.90 3.02
C GLU A 532 -9.94 -10.12 3.94
N ALA A 533 -9.33 -11.25 3.54
CA ALA A 533 -9.28 -12.43 4.39
C ALA A 533 -8.56 -12.18 5.72
N LEU A 534 -7.46 -11.40 5.71
CA LEU A 534 -6.72 -10.97 6.90
C LEU A 534 -7.56 -10.13 7.86
N VAL A 535 -8.29 -9.15 7.35
CA VAL A 535 -9.10 -8.27 8.18
C VAL A 535 -10.34 -8.99 8.69
N THR A 536 -11.07 -9.67 7.81
CA THR A 536 -12.35 -10.33 8.15
C THR A 536 -12.19 -11.46 9.15
N ARG A 537 -11.09 -12.24 9.12
CA ARG A 537 -10.85 -13.30 10.13
C ARG A 537 -10.58 -12.78 11.54
N ASN A 538 -10.32 -11.48 11.65
CA ASN A 538 -10.10 -10.76 12.91
C ASN A 538 -11.31 -9.90 13.33
N ASN A 539 -12.46 -10.01 12.64
CA ASN A 539 -13.69 -9.34 13.04
C ASN A 539 -14.06 -9.68 14.50
N VAL A 540 -14.54 -8.67 15.23
CA VAL A 540 -14.94 -8.84 16.63
C VAL A 540 -16.35 -9.39 16.69
N HIS A 541 -16.55 -10.46 17.47
CA HIS A 541 -17.86 -11.07 17.69
C HIS A 541 -18.19 -11.09 19.19
N LEU A 542 -19.35 -10.53 19.56
CA LEU A 542 -19.83 -10.48 20.95
C LEU A 542 -21.24 -11.10 21.04
N GLU A 543 -21.45 -11.93 22.06
CA GLU A 543 -22.71 -12.66 22.29
C GLU A 543 -23.40 -12.27 23.60
N THR A 544 -22.80 -11.38 24.37
CA THR A 544 -23.29 -10.94 25.68
C THR A 544 -23.01 -9.45 25.88
N PHE A 545 -23.74 -8.82 26.80
CA PHE A 545 -23.30 -7.54 27.33
C PHE A 545 -21.99 -7.72 28.11
N ASP A 546 -20.96 -6.99 27.72
CA ASP A 546 -19.68 -6.89 28.40
C ASP A 546 -19.34 -5.40 28.48
N SER A 547 -19.26 -4.88 29.70
CA SER A 547 -19.05 -3.45 29.94
C SER A 547 -17.67 -2.95 29.50
N LEU A 548 -16.68 -3.83 29.30
CA LEU A 548 -15.35 -3.44 28.81
C LEU A 548 -15.23 -3.53 27.28
N SER A 549 -16.10 -4.31 26.64
CA SER A 549 -16.04 -4.64 25.21
C SER A 549 -17.08 -3.90 24.37
N SER A 550 -17.34 -2.62 24.63
CA SER A 550 -18.15 -1.82 23.71
C SER A 550 -17.46 -1.67 22.34
N LEU A 551 -18.24 -1.48 21.28
CA LEU A 551 -17.74 -1.36 19.91
C LEU A 551 -17.95 0.06 19.40
N SER A 552 -17.07 0.53 18.51
CA SER A 552 -17.15 1.88 17.96
C SER A 552 -17.10 1.90 16.44
N VAL A 553 -17.87 2.79 15.83
CA VAL A 553 -17.68 3.25 14.46
C VAL A 553 -17.16 4.68 14.50
N GLY A 554 -16.29 5.04 13.55
CA GLY A 554 -15.72 6.39 13.52
C GLY A 554 -14.92 6.65 12.26
N ASN A 555 -14.47 7.89 12.12
CA ASN A 555 -13.74 8.37 10.95
C ASN A 555 -12.43 9.10 11.30
N GLY A 556 -12.03 9.03 12.57
CA GLY A 556 -10.79 9.62 13.09
C GLY A 556 -10.95 11.01 13.69
N SER A 557 -11.99 11.77 13.33
CA SER A 557 -12.37 13.04 13.97
C SER A 557 -13.72 13.00 14.69
N PHE A 558 -14.47 11.92 14.49
CA PHE A 558 -15.70 11.59 15.20
C PHE A 558 -15.77 10.08 15.46
N ALA A 559 -16.25 9.70 16.63
CA ALA A 559 -16.56 8.31 16.97
C ALA A 559 -17.86 8.17 17.75
N PHE A 560 -18.52 7.04 17.54
CA PHE A 560 -19.78 6.65 18.16
C PHE A 560 -19.64 5.23 18.69
N THR A 561 -19.77 5.09 20.02
CA THR A 561 -19.57 3.84 20.75
C THR A 561 -20.91 3.27 21.20
N VAL A 562 -21.11 1.96 20.99
CA VAL A 562 -22.40 1.28 21.14
C VAL A 562 -22.33 0.11 22.11
N ASP A 563 -23.48 -0.23 22.69
CA ASP A 563 -23.66 -1.47 23.43
C ASP A 563 -24.03 -2.64 22.51
N ALA A 564 -24.30 -3.80 23.10
CA ALA A 564 -24.66 -5.02 22.38
C ALA A 564 -25.89 -4.90 21.47
N THR A 565 -26.74 -3.88 21.63
CA THR A 565 -27.89 -3.60 20.74
C THR A 565 -27.50 -2.92 19.43
N GLY A 566 -26.24 -2.50 19.26
CA GLY A 566 -25.77 -1.74 18.11
C GLY A 566 -26.03 -0.23 18.20
N LEU A 567 -26.63 0.24 19.29
CA LEU A 567 -26.86 1.66 19.61
C LEU A 567 -26.51 1.93 21.08
N GLN A 568 -26.86 3.12 21.60
CA GLN A 568 -26.58 3.54 22.98
C GLN A 568 -27.83 3.37 23.87
N THR A 569 -28.31 2.13 23.97
CA THR A 569 -29.60 1.78 24.60
C THR A 569 -29.50 1.70 26.13
N PHE A 570 -28.38 1.17 26.62
CA PHE A 570 -28.08 0.94 28.04
C PHE A 570 -26.75 1.59 28.45
N PRO A 571 -26.57 2.92 28.34
CA PRO A 571 -25.31 3.56 28.73
C PRO A 571 -24.95 3.34 30.21
N GLU A 572 -25.95 3.15 31.07
CA GLU A 572 -25.75 3.05 32.52
C GLU A 572 -24.93 1.82 32.94
N ILE A 573 -24.96 0.71 32.19
CA ILE A 573 -24.16 -0.50 32.49
C ILE A 573 -22.70 -0.39 32.03
N TYR A 574 -22.42 0.54 31.12
CA TYR A 574 -21.09 0.79 30.56
C TYR A 574 -20.35 1.94 31.26
N ALA A 575 -21.05 2.77 32.03
CA ALA A 575 -20.48 3.94 32.71
C ALA A 575 -19.27 3.61 33.61
N SER A 576 -19.25 2.42 34.23
CA SER A 576 -18.10 1.96 35.03
C SER A 576 -17.08 1.11 34.25
N GLY A 577 -17.40 0.73 33.01
CA GLY A 577 -16.52 0.00 32.08
C GLY A 577 -15.95 0.95 31.01
N THR A 578 -16.19 0.62 29.73
CA THR A 578 -15.94 1.47 28.57
C THR A 578 -17.23 2.22 28.19
N PRO A 579 -17.37 3.51 28.53
CA PRO A 579 -18.61 4.24 28.33
C PRO A 579 -19.07 4.34 26.87
N LEU A 580 -20.38 4.52 26.68
CA LEU A 580 -20.99 4.65 25.35
C LEU A 580 -20.93 6.10 24.85
N GLY A 581 -19.75 6.53 24.43
CA GLY A 581 -19.45 7.88 23.99
C GLY A 581 -19.94 8.25 22.58
N THR A 582 -20.36 9.50 22.42
CA THR A 582 -20.46 10.20 21.12
C THR A 582 -19.61 11.46 21.16
N TYR A 583 -18.44 11.41 20.53
CA TYR A 583 -17.42 12.47 20.63
C TYR A 583 -16.93 12.91 19.25
N SER A 584 -16.62 14.21 19.14
CA SER A 584 -15.94 14.81 17.99
C SER A 584 -14.74 15.64 18.44
N GLU A 585 -13.83 15.92 17.51
CA GLU A 585 -12.70 16.80 17.76
C GLU A 585 -13.09 18.26 18.08
N TRP A 586 -14.27 18.71 17.63
CA TRP A 586 -14.78 20.07 17.88
C TRP A 586 -15.63 20.18 19.15
N GLY A 587 -16.06 19.07 19.75
CA GLY A 587 -16.98 19.05 20.88
C GLY A 587 -16.34 19.43 22.21
N TRP A 588 -16.23 20.73 22.51
CA TRP A 588 -15.64 21.25 23.75
C TRP A 588 -16.60 22.15 24.54
N HIS A 589 -16.42 22.16 25.87
CA HIS A 589 -17.19 22.97 26.80
C HIS A 589 -16.28 23.60 27.87
N SER A 590 -16.62 24.80 28.30
CA SER A 590 -16.01 25.48 29.44
C SER A 590 -17.10 25.92 30.41
N TYR A 591 -16.92 25.62 31.70
CA TYR A 591 -17.77 26.19 32.73
C TYR A 591 -17.67 27.71 32.72
N PRO A 592 -18.75 28.44 33.06
CA PRO A 592 -18.69 29.88 33.24
C PRO A 592 -17.55 30.29 34.20
N ASN A 593 -16.93 31.44 33.95
CA ASN A 593 -15.90 32.03 34.81
C ASN A 593 -16.43 33.30 35.53
N PRO A 594 -17.44 33.20 36.41
CA PRO A 594 -18.10 34.36 37.02
C PRO A 594 -17.17 35.16 37.95
N GLN A 595 -16.11 34.52 38.45
CA GLN A 595 -15.12 35.14 39.34
C GLN A 595 -13.98 35.84 38.56
N ASN A 596 -14.03 35.83 37.23
CA ASN A 596 -13.02 36.39 36.34
C ASN A 596 -11.60 35.94 36.73
N LEU A 597 -11.45 34.62 36.94
CA LEU A 597 -10.18 33.98 37.27
C LEU A 597 -9.23 34.13 36.08
N LYS A 598 -7.96 34.41 36.36
CA LYS A 598 -6.94 34.62 35.33
C LYS A 598 -5.86 33.56 35.38
N GLN A 599 -5.32 33.20 34.22
CA GLN A 599 -4.31 32.15 34.13
C GLN A 599 -3.05 32.49 34.95
N GLU A 600 -2.68 33.77 35.03
CA GLU A 600 -1.52 34.25 35.80
C GLU A 600 -1.64 33.98 37.30
N GLU A 601 -2.85 33.80 37.81
CA GLU A 601 -3.11 33.50 39.23
C GLU A 601 -2.70 32.05 39.58
N SER A 602 -2.48 31.19 38.58
CA SER A 602 -1.93 29.84 38.76
C SER A 602 -0.39 29.78 38.67
N TRP A 603 0.28 30.89 38.36
CA TRP A 603 1.72 30.87 38.09
C TRP A 603 2.56 30.90 39.37
N GLN A 604 3.62 30.09 39.41
CA GLN A 604 4.65 30.12 40.44
C GLN A 604 6.05 30.23 39.82
N ASN A 605 6.94 30.97 40.48
CA ASN A 605 8.31 31.16 40.04
C ASN A 605 9.24 30.07 40.62
N PHE A 606 10.06 29.49 39.76
CA PHE A 606 11.09 28.51 40.12
C PHE A 606 12.47 28.99 39.68
N ASP A 607 13.52 28.69 40.45
CA ASP A 607 14.90 28.97 40.07
C ASP A 607 15.67 27.65 39.90
N PHE A 608 15.85 27.23 38.65
CA PHE A 608 16.61 26.03 38.31
C PHE A 608 18.03 26.34 37.80
N ARG A 609 18.26 27.57 37.33
CA ARG A 609 19.48 27.95 36.59
C ARG A 609 19.90 29.41 36.79
N GLY A 610 19.69 29.94 38.00
CA GLY A 610 20.13 31.27 38.43
C GLY A 610 19.20 32.42 38.04
N ARG A 611 17.96 32.12 37.66
CA ARG A 611 16.91 33.11 37.30
C ARG A 611 15.52 32.51 37.54
N LEU A 612 14.56 33.38 37.85
CA LEU A 612 13.17 32.98 38.08
C LEU A 612 12.45 32.67 36.77
N GLU A 613 11.75 31.54 36.75
CA GLU A 613 10.95 31.03 35.64
C GLU A 613 9.51 30.82 36.11
N PRO A 614 8.50 31.53 35.54
CA PRO A 614 7.10 31.32 35.88
C PRO A 614 6.48 30.12 35.16
N TYR A 615 5.87 29.22 35.93
CA TYR A 615 5.15 28.03 35.44
C TYR A 615 3.71 28.03 35.97
N ALA A 616 2.73 27.65 35.14
CA ALA A 616 1.37 27.42 35.61
C ALA A 616 1.30 26.09 36.37
N VAL A 617 1.11 26.11 37.67
CA VAL A 617 1.16 24.91 38.51
C VAL A 617 -0.17 24.64 39.19
N GLN A 618 -0.40 23.39 39.57
CA GLN A 618 -1.53 23.07 40.44
C GLN A 618 -1.24 23.60 41.85
N ILE A 619 -2.05 24.55 42.31
CA ILE A 619 -1.89 25.18 43.62
C ILE A 619 -2.71 24.36 44.63
N PRO A 620 -2.23 24.07 45.85
CA PRO A 620 -3.05 23.39 46.85
C PRO A 620 -4.15 24.31 47.39
N PRO A 621 -5.31 23.78 47.79
CA PRO A 621 -6.38 24.58 48.40
C PRO A 621 -5.96 25.17 49.74
N PRO A 622 -6.60 26.26 50.21
CA PRO A 622 -7.69 27.01 49.56
C PRO A 622 -7.23 28.32 48.90
N GLY A 623 -8.17 29.06 48.30
CA GLY A 623 -7.99 30.46 47.88
C GLY A 623 -8.09 30.69 46.37
N ARG A 624 -8.05 31.97 45.97
CA ARG A 624 -8.27 32.38 44.57
C ARG A 624 -7.27 31.79 43.57
N ALA A 625 -6.02 31.64 43.99
CA ALA A 625 -4.98 31.03 43.16
C ALA A 625 -5.25 29.52 42.93
N TYR A 626 -5.74 28.83 43.95
CA TYR A 626 -6.24 27.45 43.84
C TYR A 626 -7.43 27.36 42.87
N GLU A 627 -8.44 28.22 43.06
CA GLU A 627 -9.63 28.29 42.20
C GLU A 627 -9.25 28.52 40.73
N ALA A 628 -8.32 29.46 40.47
CA ALA A 628 -7.80 29.70 39.13
C ALA A 628 -7.05 28.47 38.58
N SER A 629 -6.16 27.85 39.37
CA SER A 629 -5.41 26.68 38.92
C SER A 629 -6.33 25.51 38.57
N GLU A 630 -7.37 25.23 39.35
CA GLU A 630 -8.33 24.15 39.05
C GLU A 630 -9.24 24.50 37.87
N TRP A 631 -9.69 25.76 37.77
CA TRP A 631 -10.56 26.17 36.65
C TRP A 631 -9.85 26.02 35.31
N TYR A 632 -8.61 26.51 35.16
CA TYR A 632 -7.85 26.39 33.90
C TYR A 632 -7.34 24.98 33.63
N ARG A 633 -7.20 24.16 34.68
CA ARG A 633 -6.87 22.73 34.55
C ARG A 633 -8.05 21.95 33.96
N ILE A 634 -9.28 22.32 34.30
CA ILE A 634 -10.51 21.67 33.82
C ILE A 634 -11.01 22.27 32.50
N ASN A 635 -11.01 23.60 32.32
CA ASN A 635 -11.65 24.28 31.20
C ASN A 635 -10.70 24.75 30.08
N PRO A 636 -11.01 24.44 28.81
CA PRO A 636 -12.11 23.61 28.31
C PRO A 636 -11.89 22.11 28.57
N HIS A 637 -12.99 21.36 28.64
CA HIS A 637 -13.02 19.90 28.65
C HIS A 637 -13.88 19.39 27.47
N ARG A 638 -13.62 18.15 27.03
CA ARG A 638 -14.39 17.55 25.94
C ARG A 638 -15.79 17.16 26.42
N MET A 639 -16.81 17.42 25.60
CA MET A 639 -18.21 17.14 25.95
C MET A 639 -18.79 15.94 25.18
N HIS A 640 -19.72 15.23 25.83
CA HIS A 640 -20.51 14.19 25.20
C HIS A 640 -21.64 14.81 24.36
N LEU A 641 -21.69 14.56 23.05
CA LEU A 641 -22.61 15.25 22.13
C LEU A 641 -24.08 14.83 22.27
N GLY A 642 -24.33 13.62 22.78
CA GLY A 642 -25.66 13.08 23.04
C GLY A 642 -25.73 11.59 22.72
N ASN A 643 -26.74 10.90 23.26
CA ASN A 643 -26.99 9.50 22.94
C ASN A 643 -28.01 9.30 21.83
N VAL A 644 -27.75 8.31 20.98
CA VAL A 644 -28.72 7.75 20.01
C VAL A 644 -28.95 6.28 20.37
N GLY A 645 -30.14 5.96 20.87
CA GLY A 645 -30.43 4.64 21.46
C GLY A 645 -31.80 4.09 21.06
N LEU A 646 -32.10 2.88 21.54
CA LEU A 646 -33.46 2.35 21.53
C LEU A 646 -34.19 2.71 22.84
N GLU A 647 -35.46 3.03 22.74
CA GLU A 647 -36.39 2.96 23.87
C GLU A 647 -37.19 1.66 23.74
N LEU A 648 -36.90 0.72 24.64
CA LEU A 648 -37.56 -0.57 24.73
C LEU A 648 -38.56 -0.52 25.88
N THR A 649 -39.83 -0.76 25.60
CA THR A 649 -40.88 -0.82 26.62
C THR A 649 -41.66 -2.13 26.55
N ASP A 650 -42.16 -2.60 27.68
CA ASP A 650 -43.11 -3.70 27.72
C ASP A 650 -44.51 -3.26 27.22
N THR A 651 -45.47 -4.18 27.18
CA THR A 651 -46.86 -3.90 26.76
C THR A 651 -47.58 -2.90 27.67
N ASN A 652 -47.04 -2.61 28.86
CA ASN A 652 -47.57 -1.62 29.81
C ASN A 652 -46.82 -0.28 29.72
N GLY A 653 -45.84 -0.14 28.84
CA GLY A 653 -45.03 1.07 28.66
C GLY A 653 -43.86 1.21 29.66
N VAL A 654 -43.52 0.16 30.41
CA VAL A 654 -42.39 0.16 31.36
C VAL A 654 -41.07 -0.09 30.63
N ARG A 655 -40.03 0.71 30.91
CA ARG A 655 -38.71 0.58 30.27
C ARG A 655 -38.09 -0.80 30.59
N ALA A 656 -37.65 -1.51 29.57
CA ALA A 656 -37.03 -2.81 29.70
C ALA A 656 -35.59 -2.70 30.23
N GLY A 657 -35.17 -3.71 30.99
CA GLY A 657 -33.79 -3.85 31.47
C GLY A 657 -32.96 -4.80 30.60
N VAL A 658 -31.64 -4.76 30.75
CA VAL A 658 -30.69 -5.56 29.94
C VAL A 658 -30.98 -7.07 29.94
N ASN A 659 -31.47 -7.60 31.07
CA ASN A 659 -31.80 -9.03 31.25
C ASN A 659 -32.98 -9.51 30.38
N THR A 660 -33.68 -8.60 29.71
CA THR A 660 -34.79 -8.93 28.79
C THR A 660 -34.32 -9.16 27.35
N ILE A 661 -33.05 -8.87 27.07
CA ILE A 661 -32.43 -9.05 25.76
C ILE A 661 -31.79 -10.44 25.71
N GLY A 662 -32.12 -11.22 24.68
CA GLY A 662 -31.57 -12.55 24.47
C GLY A 662 -31.04 -12.76 23.05
N ASN A 663 -30.34 -13.87 22.81
CA ASN A 663 -29.84 -14.27 21.48
C ASN A 663 -28.98 -13.19 20.78
N ILE A 664 -28.16 -12.49 21.55
CA ILE A 664 -27.29 -11.41 21.06
C ILE A 664 -26.22 -12.00 20.14
N ARG A 665 -26.08 -11.40 18.96
CA ARG A 665 -25.00 -11.64 18.00
C ARG A 665 -24.59 -10.29 17.45
N GLN A 666 -23.53 -9.72 18.00
CA GLN A 666 -22.95 -8.47 17.54
C GLN A 666 -21.62 -8.73 16.83
N THR A 667 -21.45 -8.14 15.66
CA THR A 667 -20.21 -8.19 14.88
C THR A 667 -19.75 -6.78 14.54
N LEU A 668 -18.47 -6.49 14.77
CA LEU A 668 -17.78 -5.37 14.12
C LEU A 668 -17.14 -5.90 12.84
N ASP A 669 -17.74 -5.54 11.70
CA ASP A 669 -17.15 -5.82 10.39
C ASP A 669 -16.09 -4.76 10.09
N LEU A 670 -14.84 -5.12 10.37
CA LEU A 670 -13.68 -4.22 10.25
C LEU A 670 -13.46 -3.80 8.80
N TRP A 671 -13.72 -4.68 7.84
CA TRP A 671 -13.47 -4.44 6.42
C TRP A 671 -14.37 -3.35 5.85
N ASN A 672 -15.63 -3.33 6.30
CA ASN A 672 -16.65 -2.38 5.86
C ASN A 672 -16.91 -1.24 6.86
N GLY A 673 -16.37 -1.33 8.07
CA GLY A 673 -16.59 -0.37 9.17
C GLY A 673 -18.04 -0.28 9.63
N GLU A 674 -18.66 -1.45 9.78
CA GLU A 674 -20.07 -1.58 10.13
C GLU A 674 -20.24 -2.37 11.42
N ILE A 675 -21.13 -1.91 12.30
CA ILE A 675 -21.61 -2.71 13.42
C ILE A 675 -22.92 -3.38 13.03
N ILE A 676 -22.95 -4.69 13.17
CA ILE A 676 -24.06 -5.57 12.86
C ILE A 676 -24.53 -6.18 14.18
N SER A 677 -25.69 -5.79 14.69
CA SER A 677 -26.27 -6.37 15.91
C SER A 677 -27.61 -7.03 15.62
N ASP A 678 -27.72 -8.31 15.95
CA ASP A 678 -28.96 -9.06 15.94
C ASP A 678 -29.25 -9.59 17.35
N PHE A 679 -30.47 -9.37 17.85
CA PHE A 679 -30.89 -9.87 19.16
C PHE A 679 -32.39 -10.16 19.16
N SER A 680 -32.89 -10.68 20.29
CA SER A 680 -34.31 -10.89 20.53
C SER A 680 -34.78 -10.09 21.73
N TYR A 681 -35.98 -9.50 21.59
CA TYR A 681 -36.70 -8.80 22.64
C TYR A 681 -38.19 -9.12 22.50
N ASN A 682 -38.90 -9.38 23.61
CA ASN A 682 -40.31 -9.81 23.62
C ASN A 682 -40.66 -10.90 22.58
N HIS A 683 -39.80 -11.92 22.46
CA HIS A 683 -39.92 -13.03 21.51
C HIS A 683 -39.88 -12.65 20.02
N ALA A 684 -39.56 -11.41 19.67
CA ALA A 684 -39.34 -10.97 18.30
C ALA A 684 -37.85 -10.72 18.03
N ALA A 685 -37.46 -10.88 16.77
CA ALA A 685 -36.12 -10.51 16.31
C ALA A 685 -36.01 -8.98 16.17
N VAL A 686 -34.83 -8.46 16.51
CA VAL A 686 -34.43 -7.07 16.30
C VAL A 686 -33.08 -7.08 15.60
N ALA A 687 -33.01 -6.43 14.44
CA ALA A 687 -31.78 -6.23 13.69
C ALA A 687 -31.44 -4.74 13.68
N VAL A 688 -30.21 -4.41 14.07
CA VAL A 688 -29.65 -3.06 14.06
C VAL A 688 -28.36 -3.07 13.27
N ARG A 689 -28.21 -2.11 12.35
CA ARG A 689 -27.00 -1.91 11.57
C ARG A 689 -26.56 -0.47 11.70
N THR A 690 -25.29 -0.21 11.98
CA THR A 690 -24.81 1.14 12.29
C THR A 690 -23.46 1.40 11.61
N VAL A 691 -23.36 2.56 10.96
CA VAL A 691 -22.15 3.06 10.30
C VAL A 691 -21.92 4.52 10.69
N SER A 692 -20.66 4.96 10.65
CA SER A 692 -20.30 6.38 10.76
C SER A 692 -20.07 6.97 9.37
N SER A 693 -20.28 8.28 9.22
CA SER A 693 -19.93 9.00 8.01
C SER A 693 -18.42 9.02 7.78
N THR A 694 -18.00 9.11 6.52
CA THR A 694 -16.58 9.20 6.14
C THR A 694 -15.95 10.56 6.46
N SER A 695 -16.78 11.56 6.75
CA SER A 695 -16.42 12.92 7.19
C SER A 695 -17.52 13.52 8.06
N GLY A 696 -17.17 14.52 8.88
CA GLY A 696 -18.10 15.17 9.81
C GLY A 696 -18.55 14.25 10.96
N SER A 697 -19.43 14.77 11.83
CA SER A 697 -19.89 14.08 13.04
C SER A 697 -21.26 13.45 12.87
N ARG A 698 -21.34 12.38 12.09
CA ARG A 698 -22.62 11.74 11.71
C ARG A 698 -22.60 10.22 11.85
N ILE A 699 -23.74 9.69 12.27
CA ILE A 699 -24.04 8.24 12.23
C ILE A 699 -25.28 7.99 11.38
N SER A 700 -25.35 6.80 10.80
CA SER A 700 -26.56 6.29 10.15
C SER A 700 -26.85 4.89 10.65
N THR A 701 -28.11 4.62 10.94
CA THR A 701 -28.56 3.34 11.49
C THR A 701 -29.81 2.84 10.78
N ALA A 702 -29.89 1.53 10.57
CA ALA A 702 -31.10 0.83 10.13
C ALA A 702 -31.56 -0.10 11.26
N VAL A 703 -32.84 0.00 11.63
CA VAL A 703 -33.46 -0.85 12.65
C VAL A 703 -34.63 -1.60 12.00
N SER A 704 -34.70 -2.91 12.17
CA SER A 704 -35.80 -3.75 11.69
C SER A 704 -36.33 -4.64 12.79
N SER A 705 -37.64 -4.50 13.08
CA SER A 705 -38.39 -5.36 14.00
C SER A 705 -39.89 -5.08 13.86
N PRO A 706 -40.77 -6.10 13.93
CA PRO A 706 -42.21 -5.87 14.01
C PRO A 706 -42.62 -5.04 15.24
N LEU A 707 -41.77 -4.99 16.28
CA LEU A 707 -42.02 -4.24 17.50
C LEU A 707 -41.95 -2.70 17.32
N LEU A 708 -41.35 -2.21 16.23
CA LEU A 708 -41.39 -0.79 15.86
C LEU A 708 -42.83 -0.35 15.57
N ALA A 709 -43.54 -1.11 14.73
CA ALA A 709 -44.91 -0.78 14.30
C ALA A 709 -45.92 -0.83 15.46
N ASN A 710 -45.67 -1.69 16.45
CA ASN A 710 -46.51 -1.82 17.65
C ASN A 710 -46.14 -0.82 18.76
N GLY A 711 -45.06 -0.05 18.58
CA GLY A 711 -44.62 0.98 19.52
C GLY A 711 -43.87 0.46 20.76
N GLU A 712 -43.53 -0.83 20.80
CA GLU A 712 -42.71 -1.44 21.87
C GLU A 712 -41.21 -1.11 21.72
N ILE A 713 -40.77 -0.83 20.50
CA ILE A 713 -39.45 -0.26 20.19
C ILE A 713 -39.64 1.11 19.57
N LYS A 714 -38.89 2.10 20.07
CA LYS A 714 -38.74 3.43 19.48
C LYS A 714 -37.26 3.76 19.39
N LEU A 715 -36.88 4.70 18.53
CA LEU A 715 -35.55 5.31 18.61
C LEU A 715 -35.59 6.51 19.54
N ASN A 716 -34.48 6.80 20.21
CA ASN A 716 -34.40 7.91 21.14
C ASN A 716 -33.15 8.76 20.96
N LEU A 717 -33.25 10.01 21.41
CA LEU A 717 -32.16 10.96 21.52
C LEU A 717 -32.15 11.51 22.95
N ARG A 718 -31.03 11.36 23.67
CA ARG A 718 -30.85 11.86 25.05
C ARG A 718 -29.66 12.79 25.10
N PHE A 719 -29.76 13.88 25.85
CA PHE A 719 -28.65 14.82 25.95
C PHE A 719 -28.27 15.18 27.40
N PRO A 720 -27.01 14.98 27.82
CA PRO A 720 -26.55 15.32 29.16
C PRO A 720 -26.04 16.77 29.25
N TYR A 721 -25.88 17.28 30.47
CA TYR A 721 -25.06 18.47 30.72
C TYR A 721 -23.57 18.03 30.78
N PRO A 722 -22.61 18.77 30.19
CA PRO A 722 -21.21 18.36 30.20
C PRO A 722 -20.59 18.40 31.59
N VAL A 723 -19.75 17.42 31.90
CA VAL A 723 -18.88 17.44 33.08
C VAL A 723 -17.41 17.30 32.73
N GLY A 724 -16.56 17.98 33.50
CA GLY A 724 -15.10 17.98 33.35
C GLY A 724 -14.41 17.21 34.47
N GLY A 725 -14.75 15.95 34.67
CA GLY A 725 -14.03 15.06 35.60
C GLY A 725 -12.65 14.66 35.06
N HIS A 726 -11.76 14.24 35.96
CA HIS A 726 -10.44 13.75 35.54
C HIS A 726 -10.57 12.51 34.63
N THR A 727 -11.47 11.58 34.94
CA THR A 727 -11.74 10.42 34.11
C THR A 727 -13.22 10.05 34.22
N ASP A 728 -13.99 10.31 33.17
CA ASP A 728 -15.45 10.18 33.17
C ASP A 728 -16.03 9.99 31.74
N ASP A 729 -17.35 9.86 31.65
CA ASP A 729 -18.13 9.78 30.40
C ASP A 729 -18.67 11.15 29.95
N ALA A 730 -18.13 12.24 30.51
CA ALA A 730 -18.50 13.63 30.25
C ALA A 730 -20.01 13.95 30.39
N SER A 731 -20.77 13.17 31.18
CA SER A 731 -22.23 13.25 31.23
C SER A 731 -22.82 13.46 32.63
N ASP A 732 -23.53 14.58 32.86
CA ASP A 732 -24.46 14.75 33.98
C ASP A 732 -25.91 14.75 33.49
N TRP A 733 -26.64 13.71 33.88
CA TRP A 733 -28.04 13.49 33.49
C TRP A 733 -29.05 14.13 34.45
N ASN A 734 -28.61 14.70 35.58
CA ASN A 734 -29.49 15.23 36.62
C ASN A 734 -29.60 16.76 36.58
N ASN A 735 -28.69 17.46 35.90
CA ASN A 735 -28.66 18.91 35.82
C ASN A 735 -29.51 19.47 34.65
N LEU A 736 -30.80 19.15 34.67
CA LEU A 736 -31.74 19.43 33.57
C LEU A 736 -31.97 20.94 33.34
N GLU A 737 -31.85 21.77 34.37
CA GLU A 737 -32.14 23.22 34.25
C GLU A 737 -30.93 24.03 33.77
N ALA A 738 -29.73 23.45 33.71
CA ALA A 738 -28.49 24.14 33.29
C ALA A 738 -28.30 24.20 31.76
N HIS A 739 -29.19 23.56 30.99
CA HIS A 739 -29.11 23.56 29.54
C HIS A 739 -30.49 23.48 28.89
N THR A 740 -30.55 23.72 27.58
CA THR A 740 -31.80 23.65 26.80
C THR A 740 -31.65 22.78 25.56
N SER A 741 -32.76 22.17 25.12
CA SER A 741 -32.83 21.37 23.89
C SER A 741 -34.18 21.63 23.24
N VAL A 742 -34.18 22.31 22.09
CA VAL A 742 -35.43 22.77 21.46
C VAL A 742 -35.44 22.37 19.99
N ILE A 743 -36.55 21.77 19.52
CA ILE A 743 -36.77 21.56 18.09
C ILE A 743 -36.99 22.92 17.43
N VAL A 744 -36.04 23.37 16.63
CA VAL A 744 -36.07 24.67 15.94
C VAL A 744 -36.55 24.56 14.50
N GLU A 745 -36.48 23.36 13.92
CA GLU A 745 -36.96 23.06 12.57
C GLU A 745 -37.51 21.63 12.53
N LYS A 746 -38.63 21.43 11.81
CA LYS A 746 -39.27 20.13 11.65
C LYS A 746 -39.92 20.04 10.27
N GLY A 747 -39.59 18.98 9.53
CA GLY A 747 -40.25 18.59 8.29
C GLY A 747 -40.95 17.24 8.43
N ASP A 748 -41.42 16.69 7.31
CA ASP A 748 -42.11 15.39 7.26
C ASP A 748 -41.18 14.21 7.58
N ASN A 749 -39.90 14.36 7.26
CA ASN A 749 -38.89 13.32 7.36
C ASN A 749 -37.64 13.72 8.17
N PHE A 750 -37.66 14.86 8.86
CA PHE A 750 -36.52 15.32 9.66
C PHE A 750 -36.92 16.26 10.81
N ALA A 751 -35.99 16.44 11.76
CA ALA A 751 -36.03 17.52 12.75
C ALA A 751 -34.61 18.03 13.07
N VAL A 752 -34.52 19.30 13.45
CA VAL A 752 -33.29 19.95 13.94
C VAL A 752 -33.51 20.39 15.38
N ILE A 753 -32.68 19.86 16.29
CA ILE A 753 -32.67 20.19 17.71
C ILE A 753 -31.51 21.16 17.96
N LYS A 754 -31.81 22.36 18.45
CA LYS A 754 -30.81 23.30 18.95
C LYS A 754 -30.51 22.99 20.42
N ARG A 755 -29.23 22.84 20.74
CA ARG A 755 -28.69 22.64 22.08
C ARG A 755 -27.98 23.91 22.52
N THR A 756 -28.29 24.40 23.72
CA THR A 756 -27.55 25.51 24.34
C THR A 756 -27.11 25.09 25.73
N LEU A 757 -25.80 25.13 25.97
CA LEU A 757 -25.07 24.70 27.16
C LEU A 757 -24.18 25.88 27.60
N ASP A 758 -24.61 26.65 28.61
CA ASP A 758 -23.93 27.89 28.99
C ASP A 758 -23.68 28.82 27.77
N GLU A 759 -22.42 29.03 27.39
CA GLU A 759 -22.02 29.86 26.24
C GLU A 759 -21.95 29.08 24.91
N ILE A 760 -22.01 27.75 24.95
CA ILE A 760 -21.91 26.87 23.79
C ILE A 760 -23.29 26.61 23.18
N THR A 761 -23.36 26.63 21.86
CA THR A 761 -24.52 26.17 21.09
C THR A 761 -24.07 25.17 20.03
N TYR A 762 -24.81 24.07 19.88
CA TYR A 762 -24.66 23.12 18.78
C TYR A 762 -26.02 22.57 18.35
N PHE A 763 -26.05 21.84 17.25
CA PHE A 763 -27.27 21.36 16.62
C PHE A 763 -27.19 19.85 16.39
N VAL A 764 -28.36 19.20 16.48
CA VAL A 764 -28.54 17.81 16.12
C VAL A 764 -29.64 17.70 15.07
N LYS A 765 -29.26 17.35 13.83
CA LYS A 765 -30.23 17.06 12.76
C LYS A 765 -30.42 15.56 12.66
N VAL A 766 -31.68 15.16 12.72
CA VAL A 766 -32.10 13.77 12.57
C VAL A 766 -33.03 13.65 11.37
N GLN A 767 -32.76 12.70 10.47
CA GLN A 767 -33.54 12.47 9.26
C GLN A 767 -33.86 10.98 9.11
N TRP A 768 -35.08 10.65 8.68
CA TRP A 768 -35.57 9.28 8.56
C TRP A 768 -36.23 8.99 7.21
N ASN A 769 -36.27 7.72 6.81
CA ASN A 769 -36.71 7.31 5.45
C ASN A 769 -38.21 6.98 5.33
N LYS A 770 -38.90 6.71 6.44
CA LYS A 770 -40.32 6.30 6.47
C LYS A 770 -41.13 7.19 7.41
N PRO A 771 -42.47 7.29 7.25
CA PRO A 771 -43.30 8.10 8.13
C PRO A 771 -43.04 7.81 9.60
N ALA A 772 -42.56 8.81 10.32
CA ALA A 772 -42.24 8.76 11.74
C ALA A 772 -42.52 10.11 12.40
N THR A 773 -42.71 10.11 13.72
CA THR A 773 -42.96 11.32 14.49
C THR A 773 -41.96 11.41 15.63
N ILE A 774 -41.26 12.54 15.69
CA ILE A 774 -40.45 12.93 16.84
C ILE A 774 -41.28 13.71 17.86
N THR A 775 -41.13 13.36 19.14
CA THR A 775 -41.76 14.03 20.29
C THR A 775 -40.76 14.17 21.43
N GLU A 776 -40.76 15.32 22.11
CA GLU A 776 -40.08 15.47 23.40
C GLU A 776 -40.90 14.76 24.49
N LYS A 777 -40.33 13.72 25.11
CA LYS A 777 -40.97 12.91 26.14
C LYS A 777 -40.79 13.52 27.53
N SER A 778 -39.61 14.08 27.78
CA SER A 778 -39.22 14.82 28.98
C SER A 778 -38.07 15.75 28.59
N PRO A 779 -37.68 16.74 29.43
CA PRO A 779 -36.55 17.61 29.13
C PRO A 779 -35.33 16.83 28.64
N HIS A 780 -34.78 17.24 27.49
CA HIS A 780 -33.60 16.64 26.84
C HIS A 780 -33.75 15.17 26.39
N TYR A 781 -34.98 14.65 26.37
CA TYR A 781 -35.26 13.28 25.95
C TYR A 781 -36.33 13.25 24.86
N PHE A 782 -35.91 12.90 23.65
CA PHE A 782 -36.75 12.84 22.46
C PHE A 782 -36.91 11.39 22.01
N VAL A 783 -38.12 11.05 21.54
CA VAL A 783 -38.45 9.73 21.01
C VAL A 783 -39.02 9.84 19.60
N ILE A 784 -38.63 8.90 18.75
CA ILE A 784 -39.06 8.80 17.35
C ILE A 784 -39.83 7.49 17.21
N SER A 785 -41.11 7.61 16.85
CA SER A 785 -42.03 6.48 16.69
C SER A 785 -42.47 6.36 15.23
N THR A 786 -42.62 5.14 14.72
CA THR A 786 -43.10 4.84 13.36
C THR A 786 -44.17 3.75 13.41
N SER A 787 -45.00 3.66 12.38
CA SER A 787 -45.93 2.54 12.15
C SER A 787 -45.35 1.47 11.22
N SER A 788 -44.11 1.62 10.77
CA SER A 788 -43.39 0.64 9.95
C SER A 788 -42.66 -0.39 10.81
N GLY A 789 -42.45 -1.61 10.29
CA GLY A 789 -41.64 -2.66 10.93
C GLY A 789 -40.12 -2.47 10.78
N ASP A 790 -39.70 -1.33 10.25
CA ASP A 790 -38.33 -0.98 9.94
C ASP A 790 -38.20 0.56 9.80
N LEU A 791 -37.04 1.10 10.18
CA LEU A 791 -36.73 2.52 10.08
C LEU A 791 -35.24 2.72 9.87
N GLU A 792 -34.89 3.57 8.91
CA GLU A 792 -33.54 4.11 8.79
C GLU A 792 -33.51 5.53 9.34
N LEU A 793 -32.44 5.85 10.07
CA LEU A 793 -32.26 7.14 10.71
C LEU A 793 -30.79 7.56 10.59
N THR A 794 -30.59 8.80 10.17
CA THR A 794 -29.26 9.44 10.14
C THR A 794 -29.27 10.62 11.10
N CYS A 795 -28.26 10.68 11.98
CA CYS A 795 -28.10 11.69 13.01
C CYS A 795 -26.77 12.44 12.80
N LEU A 796 -26.85 13.73 12.51
CA LEU A 796 -25.73 14.65 12.37
C LEU A 796 -25.63 15.55 13.61
N PHE A 797 -24.44 15.62 14.20
CA PHE A 797 -24.07 16.63 15.18
C PHE A 797 -23.25 17.73 14.48
N ALA A 798 -23.61 18.99 14.69
CA ALA A 798 -22.95 20.13 14.05
C ALA A 798 -22.82 21.30 15.02
N ASP A 799 -21.71 22.04 14.96
CA ASP A 799 -21.49 23.30 15.68
C ASP A 799 -22.28 24.47 15.08
N GLU A 800 -22.64 24.38 13.79
CA GLU A 800 -23.53 25.31 13.10
C GLU A 800 -24.88 24.69 12.72
N GLN A 801 -25.89 25.52 12.43
CA GLN A 801 -27.22 25.02 12.06
C GLN A 801 -27.18 24.35 10.67
N PRO A 802 -27.45 23.03 10.57
CA PRO A 802 -27.26 22.30 9.33
C PRO A 802 -28.40 22.54 8.32
N SER A 803 -28.04 22.92 7.09
CA SER A 803 -28.98 23.05 5.96
C SER A 803 -28.98 21.83 5.03
N GLU A 804 -27.98 20.96 5.13
CA GLU A 804 -27.81 19.82 4.22
C GLU A 804 -28.87 18.73 4.39
N THR A 805 -29.22 18.04 3.29
CA THR A 805 -30.01 16.81 3.35
C THR A 805 -29.09 15.65 3.69
N LEU A 806 -29.51 14.79 4.61
CA LEU A 806 -28.68 13.67 5.08
C LEU A 806 -28.90 12.42 4.22
N PRO A 807 -27.87 11.59 3.99
CA PRO A 807 -28.04 10.31 3.32
C PRO A 807 -28.82 9.33 4.21
N TYR A 808 -29.47 8.36 3.59
CA TYR A 808 -30.05 7.22 4.29
C TYR A 808 -29.02 6.09 4.47
N TYR A 809 -29.39 5.03 5.17
CA TYR A 809 -28.41 4.05 5.66
C TYR A 809 -27.72 3.30 4.53
N ALA A 810 -28.43 2.92 3.46
CA ALA A 810 -27.82 2.22 2.33
C ALA A 810 -26.72 3.04 1.64
N GLU A 811 -26.95 4.35 1.46
CA GLU A 811 -25.95 5.27 0.88
C GLU A 811 -24.79 5.51 1.85
N ALA A 812 -25.09 5.73 3.13
CA ALA A 812 -24.06 5.91 4.16
C ALA A 812 -23.18 4.66 4.31
N LYS A 813 -23.77 3.46 4.22
CA LYS A 813 -23.05 2.18 4.22
C LYS A 813 -22.13 2.07 3.02
N ALA A 814 -22.63 2.34 1.81
CA ALA A 814 -21.80 2.28 0.60
C ALA A 814 -20.57 3.21 0.71
N ALA A 815 -20.75 4.42 1.26
CA ALA A 815 -19.65 5.35 1.52
C ALA A 815 -18.67 4.82 2.59
N ALA A 816 -19.18 4.28 3.71
CA ALA A 816 -18.37 3.71 4.77
C ALA A 816 -17.53 2.52 4.27
N ASN A 817 -18.13 1.61 3.49
CA ASN A 817 -17.44 0.49 2.87
C ASN A 817 -16.25 1.02 2.05
N VAL A 818 -16.50 1.90 1.07
CA VAL A 818 -15.44 2.46 0.21
C VAL A 818 -14.31 3.06 1.04
N PHE A 819 -14.64 3.82 2.08
CA PHE A 819 -13.65 4.44 2.97
C PHE A 819 -12.77 3.41 3.70
N TRP A 820 -13.38 2.39 4.32
CA TRP A 820 -12.65 1.37 5.07
C TRP A 820 -11.90 0.41 4.16
N ASN A 821 -12.52 -0.02 3.06
CA ASN A 821 -11.86 -0.80 2.01
C ASN A 821 -10.62 -0.09 1.49
N ASN A 822 -10.70 1.22 1.22
CA ASN A 822 -9.56 2.01 0.77
C ASN A 822 -8.47 2.10 1.84
N TYR A 823 -8.83 2.30 3.10
CA TYR A 823 -7.86 2.29 4.21
C TYR A 823 -7.12 0.96 4.31
N TRP A 824 -7.84 -0.17 4.26
CA TRP A 824 -7.22 -1.49 4.33
C TRP A 824 -6.40 -1.83 3.09
N LYS A 825 -6.80 -1.37 1.90
CA LYS A 825 -6.07 -1.59 0.64
C LYS A 825 -4.87 -0.66 0.44
N SER A 826 -4.81 0.48 1.15
CA SER A 826 -3.66 1.41 1.11
C SER A 826 -2.61 1.08 2.17
N GLY A 827 -1.41 1.66 2.07
CA GLY A 827 -0.36 1.49 3.09
C GLY A 827 0.09 0.05 3.31
N GLY A 828 0.56 -0.25 4.53
CA GLY A 828 1.11 -1.54 4.91
C GLY A 828 0.11 -2.55 5.47
N ALA A 829 0.48 -3.83 5.40
CA ALA A 829 -0.24 -4.97 5.96
C ALA A 829 0.75 -6.02 6.48
N ILE A 830 0.36 -6.77 7.52
CA ILE A 830 1.14 -7.86 8.11
C ILE A 830 0.22 -9.07 8.30
N ASP A 831 0.62 -10.23 7.80
CA ASP A 831 -0.11 -11.49 7.88
C ASP A 831 0.73 -12.54 8.61
N PHE A 832 0.18 -13.09 9.68
CA PHE A 832 0.83 -14.09 10.54
C PHE A 832 0.31 -15.51 10.27
N SER A 833 -0.50 -15.74 9.24
CA SER A 833 -1.14 -17.03 8.96
C SER A 833 -0.16 -18.16 8.64
N GLU A 834 1.05 -17.84 8.20
CA GLU A 834 2.12 -18.82 7.97
C GLU A 834 3.05 -19.01 9.18
N CYS A 835 2.82 -18.29 10.28
CA CYS A 835 3.56 -18.50 11.53
C CYS A 835 3.03 -19.75 12.25
N SER A 836 3.95 -20.59 12.71
CA SER A 836 3.61 -21.79 13.49
C SER A 836 3.69 -21.58 14.99
N ASP A 837 4.25 -20.45 15.46
CA ASP A 837 4.30 -20.10 16.88
C ASP A 837 2.85 -19.89 17.41
N PRO A 838 2.44 -20.54 18.51
CA PRO A 838 1.07 -20.43 19.04
C PRO A 838 0.67 -19.01 19.42
N ARG A 839 1.64 -18.12 19.66
CA ARG A 839 1.42 -16.72 20.01
C ARG A 839 1.01 -15.85 18.82
N ALA A 840 1.29 -16.29 17.59
CA ALA A 840 1.12 -15.49 16.39
C ALA A 840 -0.33 -15.01 16.18
N LYS A 841 -1.32 -15.84 16.49
CA LYS A 841 -2.75 -15.49 16.33
C LYS A 841 -3.17 -14.32 17.24
N GLU A 842 -2.69 -14.31 18.48
CA GLU A 842 -3.00 -13.23 19.41
C GLU A 842 -2.30 -11.93 18.99
N LEU A 843 -1.05 -12.03 18.53
CA LEU A 843 -0.33 -10.86 18.00
C LEU A 843 -1.03 -10.28 16.77
N GLU A 844 -1.47 -11.12 15.83
CA GLU A 844 -2.25 -10.69 14.66
C GLU A 844 -3.54 -9.98 15.06
N ARG A 845 -4.31 -10.56 16.00
CA ARG A 845 -5.53 -9.95 16.52
C ARG A 845 -5.26 -8.55 17.08
N ARG A 846 -4.23 -8.40 17.90
CA ARG A 846 -3.85 -7.09 18.48
C ARG A 846 -3.47 -6.09 17.38
N VAL A 847 -2.70 -6.52 16.38
CA VAL A 847 -2.26 -5.66 15.28
C VAL A 847 -3.45 -5.17 14.44
N ILE A 848 -4.34 -6.08 14.01
CA ILE A 848 -5.47 -5.70 13.15
C ILE A 848 -6.48 -4.84 13.89
N LEU A 849 -6.82 -5.17 15.13
CA LEU A 849 -7.76 -4.36 15.91
C LEU A 849 -7.16 -2.98 16.27
N SER A 850 -5.86 -2.91 16.54
CA SER A 850 -5.18 -1.64 16.79
C SER A 850 -5.22 -0.72 15.57
N GLN A 851 -5.01 -1.25 14.35
CA GLN A 851 -5.14 -0.43 13.13
C GLN A 851 -6.54 0.18 13.00
N TYR A 852 -7.59 -0.61 13.22
CA TYR A 852 -8.97 -0.11 13.17
C TYR A 852 -9.24 0.96 14.24
N ILE A 853 -8.91 0.67 15.50
CA ILE A 853 -9.16 1.58 16.63
C ILE A 853 -8.43 2.91 16.45
N MET A 854 -7.16 2.87 16.02
CA MET A 854 -6.38 4.08 15.80
C MET A 854 -6.99 4.90 14.66
N ARG A 855 -7.40 4.25 13.56
CA ARG A 855 -8.05 4.91 12.43
C ARG A 855 -9.40 5.52 12.79
N SER A 856 -10.20 4.87 13.63
CA SER A 856 -11.53 5.35 13.99
C SER A 856 -11.50 6.51 14.99
N ASN A 857 -10.45 6.62 15.82
CA ASN A 857 -10.43 7.53 16.96
C ASN A 857 -9.44 8.71 16.85
N ASN A 858 -8.31 8.57 16.15
CA ASN A 858 -7.12 9.39 16.41
C ASN A 858 -6.46 10.01 15.17
N THR A 859 -7.21 10.23 14.08
CA THR A 859 -6.64 10.76 12.82
C THR A 859 -7.34 12.05 12.36
N GLY A 860 -7.76 12.86 13.33
CA GLY A 860 -8.31 14.20 13.13
C GLY A 860 -7.21 15.25 12.94
N GLU A 861 -7.59 16.52 13.02
CA GLU A 861 -6.67 17.66 12.84
C GLU A 861 -6.03 18.12 14.16
N ILE A 862 -6.56 17.67 15.29
CA ILE A 862 -6.05 18.00 16.63
C ILE A 862 -5.35 16.75 17.21
N PRO A 863 -4.23 16.91 17.95
CA PRO A 863 -3.62 15.79 18.67
C PRO A 863 -4.66 15.01 19.50
N PRO A 864 -4.62 13.68 19.46
CA PRO A 864 -5.61 12.83 20.13
C PRO A 864 -5.40 12.79 21.65
N THR A 865 -6.46 12.43 22.36
CA THR A 865 -6.42 12.06 23.79
C THR A 865 -6.03 10.61 23.95
N GLU A 866 -5.56 10.22 25.13
CA GLU A 866 -5.07 8.87 25.43
C GLU A 866 -6.16 7.79 25.27
N THR A 867 -7.42 8.18 25.44
CA THR A 867 -8.62 7.34 25.29
C THR A 867 -9.33 7.56 23.95
N GLY A 868 -8.76 8.40 23.08
CA GLY A 868 -9.34 8.76 21.79
C GLY A 868 -10.71 9.41 21.93
N LEU A 869 -11.60 9.11 20.99
CA LEU A 869 -12.98 9.63 20.96
C LEU A 869 -13.97 8.67 21.62
N VAL A 870 -13.55 7.97 22.69
CA VAL A 870 -14.38 7.00 23.41
C VAL A 870 -14.93 7.54 24.73
N TYR A 871 -14.09 8.13 25.58
CA TYR A 871 -14.49 8.80 26.83
C TYR A 871 -13.38 9.77 27.27
N ASN A 872 -13.57 10.50 28.37
CA ASN A 872 -12.58 11.46 28.85
C ASN A 872 -11.54 10.80 29.77
N SER A 873 -10.28 10.99 29.45
CA SER A 873 -9.14 10.86 30.36
C SER A 873 -8.43 12.20 30.48
N TRP A 874 -8.02 12.57 31.70
CA TRP A 874 -7.50 13.90 32.07
C TRP A 874 -8.35 15.04 31.49
N TYR A 875 -9.63 15.08 31.86
CA TYR A 875 -10.58 16.12 31.41
C TYR A 875 -10.87 16.09 29.90
N GLY A 876 -10.48 15.01 29.20
CA GLY A 876 -10.62 14.88 27.75
C GLY A 876 -9.61 15.73 26.97
N ARG A 877 -8.48 16.10 27.60
CA ARG A 877 -7.43 16.92 27.01
C ARG A 877 -6.30 16.08 26.43
N PRO A 878 -5.81 16.40 25.21
CA PRO A 878 -4.66 15.72 24.65
C PRO A 878 -3.41 16.00 25.46
N HIS A 879 -2.55 14.98 25.57
CA HIS A 879 -1.19 15.19 25.97
C HIS A 879 -0.20 14.99 24.81
N LEU A 880 0.64 16.00 24.56
CA LEU A 880 1.51 16.04 23.37
C LEU A 880 2.65 15.04 23.41
N GLU A 881 3.02 14.56 24.60
CA GLU A 881 3.97 13.46 24.77
C GLU A 881 3.38 12.13 24.32
N MET A 882 2.05 11.97 24.40
CA MET A 882 1.38 10.77 23.90
C MET A 882 1.21 10.83 22.38
N HIS A 883 1.20 12.02 21.78
CA HIS A 883 1.01 12.19 20.34
C HIS A 883 1.98 11.37 19.48
N TRP A 884 3.21 11.15 19.96
CA TRP A 884 4.17 10.27 19.27
C TRP A 884 3.64 8.84 19.15
N TRP A 885 3.19 8.26 20.27
CA TRP A 885 2.63 6.91 20.31
C TRP A 885 1.36 6.79 19.47
N HIS A 886 0.58 7.87 19.38
CA HIS A 886 -0.63 7.87 18.59
C HIS A 886 -0.39 7.94 17.08
N SER A 887 0.66 8.61 16.61
CA SER A 887 0.67 9.09 15.23
C SER A 887 1.82 8.55 14.37
N ILE A 888 2.99 8.25 14.93
CA ILE A 888 4.14 7.91 14.07
C ILE A 888 3.95 6.60 13.29
N HIS A 889 3.19 5.66 13.86
CA HIS A 889 2.92 4.39 13.21
C HIS A 889 2.18 4.60 11.89
N HIS A 890 1.36 5.66 11.72
CA HIS A 890 0.69 5.91 10.44
C HIS A 890 1.68 6.09 9.29
N ALA A 891 2.76 6.85 9.51
CA ALA A 891 3.82 7.00 8.52
C ALA A 891 4.60 5.69 8.29
N LEU A 892 4.92 4.96 9.36
CA LEU A 892 5.61 3.65 9.26
C LEU A 892 4.76 2.59 8.55
N TRP A 893 3.43 2.72 8.60
CA TRP A 893 2.48 1.89 7.89
C TRP A 893 2.10 2.44 6.51
N GLY A 894 2.93 3.31 5.92
CA GLY A 894 2.76 3.82 4.56
C GLY A 894 1.57 4.76 4.36
N ARG A 895 1.12 5.44 5.43
CA ARG A 895 -0.01 6.40 5.43
C ARG A 895 0.39 7.72 6.10
N PRO A 896 1.46 8.40 5.64
CA PRO A 896 1.98 9.63 6.25
C PRO A 896 0.94 10.76 6.32
N GLU A 897 -0.03 10.78 5.40
CA GLU A 897 -1.10 11.77 5.34
C GLU A 897 -1.99 11.76 6.60
N LEU A 898 -2.09 10.62 7.31
CA LEU A 898 -2.87 10.55 8.55
C LEU A 898 -2.13 11.21 9.73
N LEU A 899 -0.81 11.09 9.79
CA LEU A 899 0.03 11.86 10.73
C LEU A 899 -0.04 13.36 10.39
N GLU A 900 0.07 13.69 9.10
CA GLU A 900 0.15 15.06 8.62
C GLU A 900 -1.04 15.95 9.02
N LYS A 901 -2.25 15.38 9.13
CA LYS A 901 -3.46 16.13 9.52
C LYS A 901 -3.29 16.92 10.81
N SER A 902 -2.68 16.30 11.82
CA SER A 902 -2.44 16.91 13.13
C SER A 902 -1.33 17.97 13.14
N MET A 903 -0.49 18.02 12.09
CA MET A 903 0.63 18.97 12.01
C MET A 903 0.17 20.40 11.76
N SER A 904 -0.99 20.57 11.14
CA SER A 904 -1.59 21.90 10.91
C SER A 904 -1.94 22.59 12.23
N TRP A 905 -2.35 21.84 13.26
CA TRP A 905 -2.64 22.38 14.59
C TRP A 905 -1.41 23.01 15.24
N TYR A 906 -0.23 22.40 15.10
CA TYR A 906 1.02 23.00 15.62
C TYR A 906 1.31 24.36 14.97
N GLN A 907 1.04 24.49 13.67
CA GLN A 907 1.27 25.70 12.89
C GLN A 907 0.22 26.78 13.16
N ASN A 908 -1.06 26.41 13.07
CA ASN A 908 -2.17 27.35 13.00
C ASN A 908 -2.73 27.72 14.37
N VAL A 909 -2.59 26.82 15.36
CA VAL A 909 -3.17 26.99 16.69
C VAL A 909 -2.06 27.13 17.74
N ALA A 910 -1.14 26.16 17.81
CA ALA A 910 -0.21 26.05 18.93
C ALA A 910 0.99 26.99 18.88
N TYR A 911 1.41 27.43 17.69
CA TYR A 911 2.62 28.24 17.53
C TYR A 911 2.63 29.50 18.41
N SER A 912 1.54 30.28 18.41
CA SER A 912 1.47 31.55 19.15
C SER A 912 1.47 31.34 20.69
N PRO A 913 0.60 30.47 21.26
CA PRO A 913 0.67 30.10 22.67
C PRO A 913 2.04 29.53 23.09
N ALA A 914 2.60 28.60 22.32
CA ALA A 914 3.89 27.96 22.62
C ALA A 914 5.05 28.96 22.66
N LYS A 915 5.05 29.95 21.75
CA LYS A 915 6.02 31.04 21.73
C LYS A 915 5.87 31.98 22.93
N SER A 916 4.62 32.28 23.32
CA SER A 916 4.33 33.10 24.49
C SER A 916 4.81 32.43 25.79
N ILE A 917 4.59 31.12 25.93
CA ILE A 917 5.03 30.32 27.08
C ILE A 917 6.56 30.31 27.19
N ALA A 918 7.26 30.05 26.07
CA ALA A 918 8.72 30.10 26.02
C ALA A 918 9.26 31.46 26.48
N ALA A 919 8.75 32.55 25.89
CA ALA A 919 9.16 33.91 26.24
C ALA A 919 8.88 34.26 27.70
N ARG A 920 7.70 33.86 28.23
CA ARG A 920 7.33 34.06 29.63
C ARG A 920 8.32 33.40 30.59
N GLN A 921 8.85 32.25 30.22
CA GLN A 921 9.83 31.48 31.00
C GLN A 921 11.29 31.89 30.74
N GLY A 922 11.52 32.88 29.86
CA GLY A 922 12.87 33.34 29.54
C GLY A 922 13.65 32.36 28.67
N PHE A 923 12.97 31.72 27.71
CA PHE A 923 13.54 30.87 26.67
C PHE A 923 13.20 31.42 25.28
N ASP A 924 14.00 31.06 24.29
CA ASP A 924 13.74 31.40 22.89
C ASP A 924 12.90 30.32 22.20
N GLY A 925 12.38 30.61 21.00
CA GLY A 925 11.67 29.62 20.19
C GLY A 925 10.26 29.31 20.70
N VAL A 926 9.84 28.05 20.57
CA VAL A 926 8.51 27.58 20.99
C VAL A 926 8.61 26.42 21.98
N ARG A 927 7.79 26.47 23.04
CA ARG A 927 7.67 25.40 24.02
C ARG A 927 6.36 24.64 23.85
N TRP A 928 6.43 23.36 23.51
CA TRP A 928 5.26 22.50 23.44
C TRP A 928 4.88 22.01 24.84
N MET A 929 3.64 22.19 25.26
CA MET A 929 3.19 21.78 26.61
C MET A 929 2.73 20.32 26.64
N LYS A 930 2.85 19.67 27.81
CA LYS A 930 2.35 18.31 28.06
C LYS A 930 0.83 18.25 27.82
N MET A 931 0.04 18.72 28.77
CA MET A 931 -1.42 18.73 28.71
C MET A 931 -1.91 20.03 28.07
N THR A 932 -2.67 19.90 27.00
CA THR A 932 -3.16 21.03 26.21
C THR A 932 -4.57 20.77 25.68
N ASP A 933 -5.10 21.61 24.80
CA ASP A 933 -6.46 21.52 24.27
C ASP A 933 -6.57 22.15 22.86
N ASN A 934 -7.80 22.37 22.40
CA ASN A 934 -8.07 22.92 21.07
C ASN A 934 -7.58 24.37 20.86
N TRP A 935 -7.19 25.11 21.90
CA TRP A 935 -6.54 26.43 21.78
C TRP A 935 -5.07 26.43 22.20
N ALA A 936 -4.50 25.23 22.43
CA ALA A 936 -3.08 24.99 22.68
C ALA A 936 -2.50 25.66 23.94
N GLY A 937 -3.34 25.80 24.96
CA GLY A 937 -2.96 26.39 26.23
C GLY A 937 -1.99 25.59 27.09
N GLU A 938 -1.43 26.27 28.10
CA GLU A 938 -0.80 25.63 29.25
C GLU A 938 -1.82 25.39 30.36
N ALA A 939 -2.15 24.13 30.61
CA ALA A 939 -3.01 23.74 31.73
C ALA A 939 -2.20 23.58 33.03
N PRO A 940 -2.62 24.19 34.16
CA PRO A 940 -1.92 24.09 35.43
C PRO A 940 -1.73 22.64 35.91
N SER A 941 -0.47 22.23 36.08
CA SER A 941 -0.12 20.86 36.42
C SER A 941 1.04 20.77 37.42
N SER A 942 1.02 19.76 38.30
CA SER A 942 2.14 19.44 39.17
C SER A 942 3.25 18.70 38.42
N VAL A 943 2.91 18.04 37.31
CA VAL A 943 3.85 17.28 36.48
C VAL A 943 4.01 17.93 35.11
N GLY A 944 2.90 18.13 34.40
CA GLY A 944 2.90 18.53 32.99
C GLY A 944 3.54 19.87 32.69
N SER A 945 3.58 20.76 33.67
CA SER A 945 4.21 22.07 33.54
C SER A 945 5.73 21.99 33.47
N PHE A 946 6.34 20.90 33.97
CA PHE A 946 7.79 20.71 33.98
C PHE A 946 8.28 19.69 32.97
N LEU A 947 7.37 19.02 32.27
CA LEU A 947 7.69 17.89 31.40
C LEU A 947 8.09 18.35 30.00
N ILE A 948 9.14 17.74 29.42
CA ILE A 948 9.81 18.24 28.20
C ILE A 948 10.05 17.21 27.10
N TRP A 949 9.77 15.93 27.30
CA TRP A 949 10.13 14.89 26.31
C TRP A 949 9.32 14.96 25.00
N GLN A 950 8.15 15.60 25.02
CA GLN A 950 7.39 15.96 23.83
C GLN A 950 8.07 16.99 22.93
N GLN A 951 9.06 17.72 23.45
CA GLN A 951 9.61 18.87 22.74
C GLN A 951 10.17 18.48 21.35
N PRO A 952 10.95 17.39 21.19
CA PRO A 952 11.50 17.03 19.88
C PRO A 952 10.49 16.30 18.97
N HIS A 953 9.27 15.98 19.44
CA HIS A 953 8.26 15.22 18.67
C HIS A 953 7.94 15.87 17.32
N PHE A 954 7.78 17.19 17.29
CA PHE A 954 7.49 17.90 16.04
C PHE A 954 8.58 17.69 14.99
N ILE A 955 9.86 17.71 15.40
CA ILE A 955 11.00 17.47 14.51
C ILE A 955 10.96 16.01 14.00
N TYR A 956 10.58 15.06 14.86
CA TYR A 956 10.38 13.66 14.49
C TYR A 956 9.27 13.46 13.46
N PHE A 957 8.12 14.10 13.66
CA PHE A 957 7.01 14.04 12.72
C PHE A 957 7.38 14.65 11.38
N ALA A 958 8.04 15.82 11.40
CA ALA A 958 8.54 16.46 10.19
C ALA A 958 9.54 15.57 9.44
N GLU A 959 10.45 14.88 10.15
CA GLU A 959 11.40 13.94 9.55
C GLU A 959 10.71 12.77 8.85
N LEU A 960 9.68 12.18 9.48
CA LEU A 960 8.89 11.10 8.85
C LEU A 960 8.15 11.60 7.59
N LEU A 961 7.57 12.80 7.63
CA LEU A 961 6.90 13.40 6.48
C LEU A 961 7.88 13.74 5.36
N TYR A 962 9.07 14.22 5.70
CA TYR A 962 10.14 14.44 4.73
C TYR A 962 10.63 13.13 4.10
N ARG A 963 10.81 12.06 4.89
CA ARG A 963 11.18 10.74 4.37
C ARG A 963 10.13 10.19 3.40
N ALA A 964 8.85 10.41 3.69
CA ALA A 964 7.76 10.02 2.81
C ALA A 964 7.68 10.89 1.53
N ASN A 965 8.03 12.18 1.61
CA ASN A 965 7.98 13.11 0.49
C ASN A 965 9.18 14.10 0.51
N PRO A 966 10.37 13.71 0.03
CA PRO A 966 11.62 14.45 0.21
C PRO A 966 11.78 15.62 -0.77
N THR A 967 10.86 16.59 -0.69
CA THR A 967 10.79 17.73 -1.60
C THR A 967 11.10 19.05 -0.90
N SER A 968 11.45 20.08 -1.68
CA SER A 968 11.60 21.45 -1.17
C SER A 968 10.29 22.02 -0.63
N GLU A 969 9.13 21.55 -1.11
CA GLU A 969 7.82 21.94 -0.57
C GLU A 969 7.66 21.47 0.87
N THR A 970 7.95 20.19 1.13
CA THR A 970 7.94 19.62 2.49
C THR A 970 8.90 20.37 3.42
N ILE A 971 10.11 20.67 2.94
CA ILE A 971 11.09 21.44 3.71
C ILE A 971 10.54 22.84 4.04
N ASN A 972 10.03 23.57 3.04
CA ASN A 972 9.51 24.92 3.24
C ASN A 972 8.28 24.94 4.16
N LYS A 973 7.46 23.89 4.14
CA LYS A 973 6.28 23.76 5.00
C LYS A 973 6.64 23.62 6.48
N TYR A 974 7.70 22.89 6.82
CA TYR A 974 7.99 22.54 8.23
C TYR A 974 9.24 23.20 8.82
N LYS A 975 10.19 23.68 8.01
CA LYS A 975 11.50 24.16 8.49
C LYS A 975 11.40 25.21 9.60
N GLU A 976 10.47 26.16 9.49
CA GLU A 976 10.35 27.25 10.46
C GLU A 976 10.01 26.72 11.86
N LEU A 977 9.06 25.79 11.97
CA LEU A 977 8.72 25.17 13.25
C LEU A 977 9.78 24.17 13.73
N VAL A 978 10.48 23.49 12.82
CA VAL A 978 11.65 22.68 13.19
C VAL A 978 12.71 23.57 13.86
N PHE A 979 13.01 24.73 13.26
CA PHE A 979 13.99 25.68 13.79
C PHE A 979 13.54 26.35 15.07
N GLU A 980 12.27 26.77 15.20
CA GLU A 980 11.75 27.35 16.44
C GLU A 980 11.71 26.32 17.58
N THR A 981 11.43 25.04 17.28
CA THR A 981 11.48 23.94 18.26
C THR A 981 12.93 23.71 18.73
N ALA A 982 13.88 23.64 17.79
CA ALA A 982 15.30 23.48 18.07
C ALA A 982 15.89 24.69 18.82
N LYS A 983 15.42 25.90 18.52
CA LYS A 983 15.83 27.12 19.22
C LYS A 983 15.46 27.09 20.70
N TRP A 984 14.26 26.61 21.04
CA TRP A 984 13.89 26.41 22.44
C TRP A 984 14.78 25.36 23.10
N MET A 985 14.98 24.22 22.45
CA MET A 985 15.86 23.15 22.95
C MET A 985 17.28 23.65 23.25
N ALA A 986 17.84 24.49 22.37
CA ALA A 986 19.15 25.10 22.54
C ALA A 986 19.18 26.13 23.69
N SER A 987 18.12 26.91 23.87
CA SER A 987 18.02 27.87 24.98
C SER A 987 17.74 27.23 26.35
N PHE A 988 17.27 25.98 26.37
CA PHE A 988 16.88 25.28 27.60
C PHE A 988 18.06 24.64 28.36
N VAL A 989 19.12 24.25 27.64
CA VAL A 989 20.32 23.65 28.24
C VAL A 989 21.09 24.65 29.10
N THR A 990 21.75 24.15 30.15
CA THR A 990 22.63 24.97 31.01
C THR A 990 24.07 24.60 30.79
N TYR A 991 24.92 25.59 30.52
CA TYR A 991 26.36 25.38 30.42
C TYR A 991 26.99 25.22 31.80
N ASP A 992 27.70 24.12 32.01
CA ASP A 992 28.49 23.81 33.18
C ASP A 992 29.96 24.14 32.88
N GLU A 993 30.43 25.30 33.36
CA GLU A 993 31.80 25.77 33.15
C GLU A 993 32.85 24.84 33.76
N VAL A 994 32.48 24.10 34.82
CA VAL A 994 33.42 23.20 35.52
C VAL A 994 33.66 21.94 34.71
N GLY A 995 32.58 21.36 34.15
CA GLY A 995 32.63 20.16 33.32
C GLY A 995 32.88 20.40 31.83
N ASP A 996 32.95 21.67 31.39
CA ASP A 996 32.99 22.07 29.97
C ASP A 996 31.91 21.36 29.13
N ARG A 997 30.68 21.32 29.65
CA ARG A 997 29.57 20.55 29.07
C ARG A 997 28.22 21.25 29.22
N TYR A 998 27.24 20.84 28.43
CA TYR A 998 25.84 21.26 28.56
C TYR A 998 25.03 20.21 29.33
N LEU A 999 24.22 20.69 30.29
CA LEU A 999 23.33 19.91 31.13
C LEU A 999 21.86 20.19 30.77
N LEU A 1000 21.03 19.16 30.86
CA LEU A 1000 19.59 19.31 31.04
C LEU A 1000 19.29 19.31 32.54
N LYS A 1001 18.56 20.31 33.05
CA LYS A 1001 18.09 20.39 34.44
C LYS A 1001 16.83 21.24 34.58
N GLY A 1002 16.09 21.10 35.68
CA GLY A 1002 14.88 21.89 35.92
C GLY A 1002 13.65 21.38 35.16
N TYR A 1003 13.49 20.06 35.04
CA TYR A 1003 12.40 19.42 34.30
C TYR A 1003 12.01 18.09 34.93
N ILE A 1004 10.79 17.62 34.64
CA ILE A 1004 10.38 16.24 34.91
C ILE A 1004 10.61 15.45 33.61
N PRO A 1005 11.39 14.35 33.63
CA PRO A 1005 11.57 13.48 32.47
C PRO A 1005 10.33 12.61 32.25
N ALA A 1006 10.34 11.84 31.17
CA ALA A 1006 9.33 10.85 30.86
C ALA A 1006 9.15 9.80 31.96
N GLN A 1007 10.19 9.51 32.77
CA GLN A 1007 10.02 8.79 34.02
C GLN A 1007 9.53 9.77 35.11
N GLU A 1008 8.21 9.81 35.33
CA GLU A 1008 7.53 10.92 36.02
C GLU A 1008 7.74 10.89 37.55
N THR A 1009 8.51 9.94 38.07
CA THR A 1009 8.84 9.82 39.50
C THR A 1009 9.98 10.75 39.94
N LEU A 1010 10.71 11.34 38.99
CA LEU A 1010 11.82 12.25 39.25
C LEU A 1010 11.34 13.69 39.48
N ARG A 1011 12.03 14.41 40.40
CA ARG A 1011 11.62 15.76 40.81
C ARG A 1011 12.32 16.82 39.96
N PRO A 1012 11.61 17.89 39.53
CA PRO A 1012 12.20 18.89 38.63
C PRO A 1012 13.38 19.65 39.23
N ALA A 1013 13.36 19.85 40.56
CA ALA A 1013 14.43 20.55 41.27
C ALA A 1013 15.72 19.72 41.42
N GLU A 1014 15.66 18.40 41.20
CA GLU A 1014 16.77 17.48 41.41
C GLU A 1014 17.32 16.95 40.09
N THR A 1015 16.42 16.64 39.16
CA THR A 1015 16.73 15.94 37.91
C THR A 1015 17.79 16.67 37.09
N VAL A 1016 18.89 15.96 36.82
CA VAL A 1016 19.93 16.35 35.88
C VAL A 1016 20.14 15.21 34.89
N ASN A 1017 20.15 15.52 33.59
CA ASN A 1017 20.65 14.59 32.55
C ASN A 1017 20.03 13.17 32.56
N SER A 1018 18.71 13.04 32.46
CA SER A 1018 18.07 11.74 32.23
C SER A 1018 18.43 11.18 30.84
N PRO A 1019 18.66 9.85 30.70
CA PRO A 1019 19.21 9.29 29.46
C PRO A 1019 18.36 9.52 28.21
N PHE A 1020 17.03 9.33 28.32
CA PHE A 1020 16.12 9.45 27.19
C PHE A 1020 16.09 10.87 26.64
N GLU A 1021 15.89 11.87 27.52
CA GLU A 1021 15.82 13.28 27.14
C GLU A 1021 17.15 13.78 26.56
N LEU A 1022 18.29 13.38 27.13
CA LEU A 1022 19.60 13.73 26.56
C LEU A 1022 19.79 13.14 25.16
N ALA A 1023 19.49 11.86 24.96
CA ALA A 1023 19.56 11.22 23.66
C ALA A 1023 18.62 11.90 22.65
N TYR A 1024 17.41 12.28 23.08
CA TYR A 1024 16.46 12.94 22.22
C TYR A 1024 16.85 14.39 21.89
N TRP A 1025 17.47 15.10 22.84
CA TRP A 1025 18.04 16.43 22.61
C TRP A 1025 19.14 16.40 21.56
N TYR A 1026 20.06 15.44 21.70
CA TYR A 1026 21.12 15.21 20.73
C TYR A 1026 20.54 14.93 19.34
N TRP A 1027 19.57 14.01 19.26
CA TRP A 1027 18.92 13.66 18.00
C TRP A 1027 18.17 14.85 17.38
N GLY A 1028 17.38 15.58 18.17
CA GLY A 1028 16.53 16.68 17.68
C GLY A 1028 17.34 17.85 17.16
N LEU A 1029 18.41 18.26 17.86
CA LEU A 1029 19.33 19.30 17.37
C LEU A 1029 20.11 18.82 16.14
N SER A 1030 20.56 17.56 16.11
CA SER A 1030 21.22 16.98 14.93
C SER A 1030 20.29 16.95 13.71
N ALA A 1031 19.01 16.61 13.93
CA ALA A 1031 17.99 16.65 12.88
C ALA A 1031 17.76 18.08 12.39
N ALA A 1032 17.64 19.05 13.28
CA ALA A 1032 17.51 20.46 12.91
C ALA A 1032 18.68 20.96 12.05
N GLN A 1033 19.93 20.53 12.34
CA GLN A 1033 21.08 20.84 11.48
C GLN A 1033 20.95 20.24 10.08
N ARG A 1034 20.50 18.98 9.96
CA ARG A 1034 20.20 18.37 8.65
C ARG A 1034 19.11 19.14 7.90
N TRP A 1035 18.12 19.69 8.62
CA TRP A 1035 17.10 20.54 8.04
C TRP A 1035 17.64 21.89 7.53
N CYS A 1036 18.62 22.49 8.21
CA CYS A 1036 19.35 23.65 7.68
C CYS A 1036 20.03 23.32 6.35
N GLU A 1037 20.80 22.22 6.30
CA GLU A 1037 21.48 21.78 5.09
C GLU A 1037 20.50 21.52 3.94
N ARG A 1038 19.40 20.80 4.20
CA ARG A 1038 18.34 20.51 3.22
C ARG A 1038 17.65 21.78 2.71
N ALA A 1039 17.52 22.80 3.57
CA ALA A 1039 16.96 24.10 3.21
C ALA A 1039 17.97 25.01 2.47
N GLY A 1040 19.22 24.57 2.27
CA GLY A 1040 20.28 25.38 1.67
C GLY A 1040 20.79 26.50 2.57
N LEU A 1041 20.62 26.35 3.89
CA LEU A 1041 21.09 27.29 4.91
C LEU A 1041 22.38 26.77 5.56
N GLU A 1042 23.21 27.69 6.07
CA GLU A 1042 24.34 27.31 6.91
C GLU A 1042 23.86 26.69 8.23
N LYS A 1043 24.64 25.75 8.76
CA LYS A 1043 24.41 25.18 10.08
C LYS A 1043 24.43 26.25 11.16
N ASN A 1044 23.62 26.08 12.18
CA ASN A 1044 23.65 26.98 13.33
C ASN A 1044 24.87 26.65 14.21
N PRO A 1045 25.85 27.55 14.36
CA PRO A 1045 27.09 27.27 15.10
C PRO A 1045 26.85 27.03 16.60
N GLU A 1046 25.79 27.62 17.18
CA GLU A 1046 25.42 27.39 18.57
C GLU A 1046 24.95 25.96 18.80
N TRP A 1047 24.13 25.43 17.89
CA TRP A 1047 23.63 24.05 17.98
C TRP A 1047 24.77 23.04 17.83
N ASP A 1048 25.72 23.29 16.93
CA ASP A 1048 26.93 22.45 16.80
C ASP A 1048 27.78 22.47 18.07
N ASN A 1049 27.94 23.65 18.70
CA ASN A 1049 28.66 23.76 19.97
C ASN A 1049 27.95 23.02 21.11
N ILE A 1050 26.61 23.06 21.17
CA ILE A 1050 25.83 22.29 22.14
C ILE A 1050 25.99 20.79 21.88
N LEU A 1051 25.83 20.33 20.63
CA LEU A 1051 25.97 18.92 20.26
C LEU A 1051 27.36 18.36 20.59
N ALA A 1052 28.41 19.14 20.38
CA ALA A 1052 29.79 18.75 20.66
C ALA A 1052 30.11 18.64 22.17
N LYS A 1053 29.31 19.32 23.01
CA LYS A 1053 29.55 19.43 24.45
C LYS A 1053 28.38 18.92 25.29
N LEU A 1054 27.39 18.26 24.69
CA LEU A 1054 26.26 17.72 25.44
C LEU A 1054 26.75 16.60 26.37
N SER A 1055 26.22 16.53 27.59
CA SER A 1055 26.65 15.53 28.57
C SER A 1055 26.47 14.10 28.07
N HIS A 1056 27.42 13.23 28.42
CA HIS A 1056 27.29 11.79 28.26
C HIS A 1056 26.18 11.21 29.14
N LEU A 1057 25.64 10.06 28.77
CA LEU A 1057 24.67 9.34 29.58
C LEU A 1057 25.37 8.73 30.80
N THR A 1058 24.88 9.04 32.00
CA THR A 1058 25.50 8.58 33.24
C THR A 1058 25.20 7.10 33.51
N SER A 1059 26.22 6.33 33.84
CA SER A 1059 26.12 4.90 34.16
C SER A 1059 26.89 4.54 35.42
N GLU A 1060 26.39 3.54 36.16
CA GLU A 1060 27.04 2.95 37.33
C GLU A 1060 27.05 1.42 37.20
N GLU A 1061 28.18 0.79 37.55
CA GLU A 1061 28.37 -0.67 37.43
C GLU A 1061 27.92 -1.23 36.07
N GLY A 1062 28.25 -0.53 34.99
CA GLY A 1062 27.95 -0.95 33.61
C GLY A 1062 26.48 -0.88 33.21
N LYS A 1063 25.63 -0.14 33.94
CA LYS A 1063 24.21 0.09 33.61
C LYS A 1063 23.83 1.57 33.72
N TYR A 1064 22.91 2.07 32.91
CA TYR A 1064 22.52 3.49 32.89
C TYR A 1064 21.69 3.89 34.11
N LEU A 1065 21.93 5.06 34.69
CA LEU A 1065 21.09 5.60 35.78
C LEU A 1065 19.77 6.19 35.24
N ALA A 1066 18.75 6.34 36.09
CA ALA A 1066 17.51 7.02 35.74
C ALA A 1066 17.73 8.53 35.42
N SER A 1067 18.68 9.14 36.12
CA SER A 1067 19.24 10.47 35.88
C SER A 1067 20.63 10.57 36.51
N GLU A 1068 21.43 11.58 36.16
CA GLU A 1068 22.79 11.76 36.70
C GLU A 1068 22.81 11.90 38.24
N ASP A 1069 21.77 12.49 38.81
CA ASP A 1069 21.58 12.68 40.25
C ASP A 1069 20.92 11.47 40.96
N ALA A 1070 20.42 10.48 40.21
CA ALA A 1070 19.74 9.29 40.73
C ALA A 1070 20.72 8.14 41.05
N VAL A 1071 21.71 8.40 41.91
CA VAL A 1071 22.79 7.45 42.25
C VAL A 1071 22.36 6.13 42.92
N ASN A 1072 21.08 5.99 43.32
CA ASN A 1072 20.54 4.75 43.88
C ASN A 1072 19.52 4.10 42.92
N THR A 1073 19.66 4.31 41.60
CA THR A 1073 18.68 3.87 40.57
C THR A 1073 18.26 2.41 40.72
N TYR A 1074 19.18 1.53 41.08
CA TYR A 1074 18.97 0.08 41.16
C TYR A 1074 18.60 -0.42 42.56
N GLU A 1075 18.47 0.48 43.54
CA GLU A 1075 18.20 0.14 44.96
C GLU A 1075 16.88 0.73 45.45
N ASP A 1076 16.54 1.95 45.04
CA ASP A 1076 15.31 2.63 45.43
C ASP A 1076 14.19 2.37 44.42
N ILE A 1077 13.13 1.72 44.89
CA ILE A 1077 11.91 1.36 44.12
C ILE A 1077 11.30 2.55 43.36
N ARG A 1078 11.54 3.79 43.81
CA ARG A 1078 11.13 5.01 43.10
C ARG A 1078 11.70 5.09 41.68
N PHE A 1079 12.91 4.58 41.47
CA PHE A 1079 13.64 4.68 40.20
C PHE A 1079 13.46 3.46 39.29
N PHE A 1080 12.90 2.36 39.80
CA PHE A 1080 12.54 1.19 39.01
C PHE A 1080 11.06 0.82 39.09
N SER A 1081 10.24 1.84 39.34
CA SER A 1081 8.79 1.87 39.12
C SER A 1081 8.48 2.95 38.10
N ASP A 1082 7.26 2.91 37.53
CA ASP A 1082 6.81 3.72 36.39
C ASP A 1082 7.43 3.24 35.06
N HIS A 1083 7.82 4.15 34.16
CA HIS A 1083 8.28 3.84 32.81
C HIS A 1083 9.77 3.43 32.76
N PRO A 1084 10.14 2.28 32.16
CA PRO A 1084 11.55 1.90 31.92
C PRO A 1084 12.16 2.69 30.75
N ILE A 1085 12.01 4.02 30.76
CA ILE A 1085 12.21 4.90 29.60
C ILE A 1085 13.65 4.96 29.09
N VAL A 1086 14.62 4.57 29.91
CA VAL A 1086 16.02 4.45 29.48
C VAL A 1086 16.15 3.54 28.25
N LEU A 1087 15.30 2.51 28.12
CA LEU A 1087 15.25 1.64 26.94
C LEU A 1087 14.84 2.39 25.66
N GLY A 1088 14.03 3.44 25.80
CA GLY A 1088 13.59 4.30 24.70
C GLY A 1088 14.74 5.05 24.02
N SER A 1089 15.86 5.29 24.73
CA SER A 1089 17.02 5.99 24.18
C SER A 1089 17.69 5.23 23.03
N PHE A 1090 17.44 3.91 22.95
CA PHE A 1090 17.90 3.05 21.87
C PHE A 1090 16.76 2.39 21.09
N GLY A 1091 15.63 2.11 21.73
CA GLY A 1091 14.47 1.48 21.09
C GLY A 1091 13.60 2.45 20.30
N ALA A 1092 13.19 3.56 20.92
CA ALA A 1092 12.24 4.51 20.33
C ALA A 1092 12.92 5.62 19.50
N LEU A 1093 14.16 5.98 19.83
CA LEU A 1093 14.92 7.03 19.17
C LEU A 1093 15.98 6.46 18.23
N PRO A 1094 16.28 7.11 17.08
CA PRO A 1094 17.34 6.68 16.17
C PRO A 1094 18.69 6.52 16.88
N GLU A 1095 19.55 5.66 16.35
CA GLU A 1095 20.83 5.34 16.98
C GLU A 1095 21.62 6.63 17.27
N SER A 1096 21.97 6.80 18.54
CA SER A 1096 22.66 7.98 19.06
C SER A 1096 24.06 7.60 19.49
N ILE A 1097 25.04 8.46 19.19
CA ILE A 1097 26.42 8.29 19.64
C ILE A 1097 26.57 8.36 21.17
N LEU A 1098 25.53 8.84 21.88
CA LEU A 1098 25.52 8.91 23.34
C LEU A 1098 25.21 7.56 23.99
N VAL A 1099 24.66 6.61 23.24
CA VAL A 1099 24.28 5.28 23.74
C VAL A 1099 25.41 4.28 23.46
N ASP A 1100 25.91 3.68 24.53
CA ASP A 1100 26.79 2.53 24.50
C ASP A 1100 25.95 1.26 24.49
N LYS A 1101 26.15 0.42 23.46
CA LYS A 1101 25.35 -0.79 23.23
C LYS A 1101 25.56 -1.85 24.31
N GLU A 1102 26.75 -1.95 24.88
CA GLU A 1102 27.05 -2.93 25.93
C GLU A 1102 26.37 -2.51 27.25
N ILE A 1103 26.48 -1.23 27.62
CA ILE A 1103 25.79 -0.68 28.80
C ILE A 1103 24.27 -0.77 28.62
N MET A 1104 23.74 -0.45 27.43
CA MET A 1104 22.31 -0.58 27.15
C MET A 1104 21.83 -2.04 27.27
N LYS A 1105 22.62 -3.00 26.78
CA LYS A 1105 22.30 -4.43 26.91
C LYS A 1105 22.25 -4.89 28.38
N ASN A 1106 23.23 -4.47 29.19
CA ASN A 1106 23.23 -4.76 30.62
C ASN A 1106 22.06 -4.08 31.36
N THR A 1107 21.71 -2.87 30.94
CA THR A 1107 20.56 -2.11 31.46
C THR A 1107 19.26 -2.82 31.12
N PHE A 1108 19.10 -3.28 29.87
CA PHE A 1108 17.95 -4.05 29.42
C PHE A 1108 17.80 -5.35 30.19
N ASP A 1109 18.87 -6.12 30.35
CA ASP A 1109 18.83 -7.40 31.08
C ASP A 1109 18.35 -7.20 32.51
N TRP A 1110 18.83 -6.15 33.19
CA TRP A 1110 18.37 -5.82 34.53
C TRP A 1110 16.89 -5.41 34.55
N ILE A 1111 16.48 -4.49 33.66
CA ILE A 1111 15.09 -4.01 33.58
C ILE A 1111 14.13 -5.18 33.32
N TYR A 1112 14.45 -6.05 32.35
CA TYR A 1112 13.59 -7.16 31.96
C TYR A 1112 13.25 -8.06 33.16
N HIS A 1113 14.22 -8.31 34.05
CA HIS A 1113 14.06 -9.23 35.17
C HIS A 1113 13.67 -8.59 36.51
N ALA A 1114 14.03 -7.32 36.75
CA ALA A 1114 13.91 -6.68 38.05
C ALA A 1114 12.98 -5.45 38.08
N TRP A 1115 12.53 -4.94 36.93
CA TRP A 1115 11.62 -3.79 36.90
C TRP A 1115 10.28 -4.12 37.55
N ASN A 1116 9.67 -3.12 38.20
CA ASN A 1116 8.33 -3.26 38.76
C ASN A 1116 7.27 -3.14 37.66
N TRP A 1117 7.12 -4.19 36.85
CA TRP A 1117 6.19 -4.22 35.70
C TRP A 1117 4.72 -3.96 36.05
N ASP A 1118 4.30 -4.17 37.30
CA ASP A 1118 2.94 -3.86 37.75
C ASP A 1118 2.65 -2.34 37.85
N SER A 1119 3.71 -1.53 37.82
CA SER A 1119 3.66 -0.06 37.73
C SER A 1119 3.83 0.49 36.31
N ALA A 1120 4.12 -0.38 35.32
CA ALA A 1120 4.28 0.01 33.93
C ALA A 1120 2.94 0.26 33.22
N TRP A 1121 3.01 0.91 32.07
CA TRP A 1121 1.91 1.32 31.21
C TRP A 1121 1.96 0.62 29.84
N GLY A 1122 0.86 0.68 29.10
CA GLY A 1122 0.69 -0.09 27.86
C GLY A 1122 1.75 0.14 26.77
N TRP A 1123 2.33 1.34 26.68
CA TRP A 1123 3.37 1.65 25.68
C TRP A 1123 4.79 1.21 26.12
N ASP A 1124 5.00 0.85 27.38
CA ASP A 1124 6.31 0.40 27.87
C ASP A 1124 6.72 -0.95 27.25
N TYR A 1125 5.75 -1.82 26.98
CA TYR A 1125 5.95 -3.13 26.36
C TYR A 1125 6.45 -3.04 24.91
N PRO A 1126 5.80 -2.27 24.00
CA PRO A 1126 6.35 -2.06 22.67
C PRO A 1126 7.66 -1.29 22.66
N MET A 1127 7.89 -0.34 23.57
CA MET A 1127 9.20 0.30 23.72
C MET A 1127 10.30 -0.72 24.05
N THR A 1128 10.03 -1.62 25.00
CA THR A 1128 10.93 -2.70 25.38
C THR A 1128 11.19 -3.62 24.20
N ALA A 1129 10.15 -3.95 23.42
CA ALA A 1129 10.28 -4.78 22.22
C ALA A 1129 11.17 -4.14 21.15
N MET A 1130 11.01 -2.84 20.88
CA MET A 1130 11.85 -2.10 19.92
C MET A 1130 13.32 -2.07 20.37
N SER A 1131 13.57 -1.88 21.67
CA SER A 1131 14.92 -1.92 22.24
C SER A 1131 15.56 -3.30 22.07
N ALA A 1132 14.82 -4.37 22.38
CA ALA A 1132 15.27 -5.75 22.18
C ALA A 1132 15.58 -6.06 20.71
N ALA A 1133 14.71 -5.67 19.79
CA ALA A 1133 14.91 -5.88 18.35
C ALA A 1133 16.21 -5.21 17.86
N ARG A 1134 16.47 -3.96 18.26
CA ARG A 1134 17.71 -3.25 17.88
C ARG A 1134 18.98 -3.82 18.46
N MET A 1135 18.88 -4.54 19.58
CA MET A 1135 20.00 -5.24 20.19
C MET A 1135 20.19 -6.67 19.66
N ASP A 1136 19.52 -7.02 18.55
CA ASP A 1136 19.56 -8.37 17.95
C ASP A 1136 19.05 -9.45 18.93
N MET A 1137 17.98 -9.11 19.67
CA MET A 1137 17.33 -10.00 20.64
C MET A 1137 15.85 -10.22 20.30
N PRO A 1138 15.53 -10.83 19.15
CA PRO A 1138 14.15 -10.89 18.64
C PRO A 1138 13.21 -11.78 19.47
N ASP A 1139 13.71 -12.78 20.20
CA ASP A 1139 12.88 -13.57 21.12
C ASP A 1139 12.34 -12.69 22.27
N TYR A 1140 13.21 -11.87 22.87
CA TYR A 1140 12.81 -10.89 23.88
C TYR A 1140 11.86 -9.82 23.34
N ALA A 1141 11.99 -9.47 22.05
CA ALA A 1141 11.08 -8.52 21.42
C ALA A 1141 9.64 -9.07 21.37
N ILE A 1142 9.47 -10.32 20.94
CA ILE A 1142 8.17 -10.99 20.93
C ILE A 1142 7.63 -11.19 22.36
N ASP A 1143 8.49 -11.61 23.29
CA ASP A 1143 8.11 -11.83 24.68
C ASP A 1143 7.63 -10.53 25.34
N ALA A 1144 8.29 -9.40 25.08
CA ALA A 1144 7.87 -8.10 25.60
C ALA A 1144 6.46 -7.71 25.11
N LEU A 1145 6.14 -7.91 23.83
CA LEU A 1145 4.81 -7.62 23.28
C LEU A 1145 3.69 -8.50 23.85
N LEU A 1146 4.03 -9.65 24.43
CA LEU A 1146 3.07 -10.64 24.94
C LEU A 1146 3.25 -10.95 26.43
N MET A 1147 4.05 -10.15 27.12
CA MET A 1147 4.33 -10.30 28.54
C MET A 1147 3.02 -10.25 29.34
N ASN A 1148 2.83 -11.20 30.25
CA ASN A 1148 1.58 -11.37 30.98
C ASN A 1148 1.48 -10.42 32.18
N HIS A 1149 1.24 -9.13 31.91
CA HIS A 1149 0.95 -8.11 32.91
C HIS A 1149 -0.32 -7.33 32.56
N ARG A 1150 -0.96 -6.75 33.58
CA ARG A 1150 -2.23 -6.04 33.47
C ARG A 1150 -2.22 -4.99 32.34
N ALA A 1151 -1.22 -4.11 32.33
CA ALA A 1151 -1.12 -3.02 31.36
C ALA A 1151 -0.80 -3.47 29.92
N ASN A 1152 -0.41 -4.73 29.71
CA ASN A 1152 -0.20 -5.33 28.39
C ASN A 1152 -1.42 -6.15 27.90
N THR A 1153 -2.57 -6.00 28.56
CA THR A 1153 -3.81 -6.69 28.19
C THR A 1153 -4.51 -5.96 27.06
N TYR A 1154 -4.95 -6.71 26.04
CA TYR A 1154 -5.76 -6.20 24.93
C TYR A 1154 -7.14 -6.86 24.98
N LEU A 1155 -8.17 -6.04 25.21
CA LEU A 1155 -9.57 -6.47 25.36
C LEU A 1155 -10.09 -7.15 24.08
N PRO A 1156 -11.23 -7.87 24.13
CA PRO A 1156 -11.84 -8.50 22.96
C PRO A 1156 -12.08 -7.54 21.79
N ASN A 1157 -12.46 -6.29 22.08
CA ASN A 1157 -12.62 -5.22 21.09
C ASN A 1157 -11.29 -4.60 20.61
N GLY A 1158 -10.15 -5.00 21.18
CA GLY A 1158 -8.81 -4.58 20.79
C GLY A 1158 -8.20 -3.45 21.60
N HIS A 1159 -8.96 -2.79 22.47
CA HIS A 1159 -8.41 -1.71 23.29
C HIS A 1159 -7.38 -2.23 24.30
N ASN A 1160 -6.27 -1.53 24.45
CA ASN A 1160 -5.30 -1.80 25.49
C ASN A 1160 -5.81 -1.33 26.86
N PHE A 1161 -5.89 -2.23 27.84
CA PHE A 1161 -6.45 -2.00 29.17
C PHE A 1161 -5.36 -1.63 30.20
N GLN A 1162 -5.62 -0.66 31.08
CA GLN A 1162 -4.68 -0.28 32.15
C GLN A 1162 -5.18 -0.68 33.53
N ASN A 1163 -6.35 -0.18 33.95
CA ASN A 1163 -6.97 -0.49 35.25
C ASN A 1163 -8.43 0.02 35.30
N ASP A 1164 -9.09 -0.16 36.44
CA ASP A 1164 -10.49 0.26 36.65
C ASP A 1164 -10.72 1.78 36.53
N ARG A 1165 -9.68 2.61 36.65
CA ARG A 1165 -9.78 4.06 36.39
C ARG A 1165 -9.66 4.34 34.91
N LEU A 1166 -8.67 3.75 34.25
CA LEU A 1166 -8.35 3.97 32.84
C LEU A 1166 -8.48 2.64 32.08
N ARG A 1167 -9.69 2.38 31.57
CA ARG A 1167 -10.05 1.09 30.97
C ARG A 1167 -9.54 0.96 29.53
N ILE A 1168 -9.21 2.07 28.88
CA ILE A 1168 -8.62 2.13 27.54
C ILE A 1168 -7.40 3.05 27.56
N TYR A 1169 -6.36 2.66 26.82
CA TYR A 1169 -5.16 3.46 26.63
C TYR A 1169 -4.53 3.23 25.25
N LEU A 1170 -4.87 4.11 24.31
CA LEU A 1170 -4.48 4.03 22.91
C LEU A 1170 -2.97 4.21 22.63
N PRO A 1171 -2.16 4.87 23.48
CA PRO A 1171 -0.71 4.81 23.35
C PRO A 1171 -0.15 3.38 23.32
N GLY A 1172 -0.77 2.43 24.05
CA GLY A 1172 -0.39 1.01 23.97
C GLY A 1172 -0.66 0.42 22.57
N ASN A 1173 -1.85 0.68 22.01
CA ASN A 1173 -2.22 0.24 20.66
C ASN A 1173 -1.29 0.83 19.58
N GLY A 1174 -1.05 2.14 19.61
CA GLY A 1174 -0.17 2.80 18.65
C GLY A 1174 1.30 2.38 18.81
N GLY A 1175 1.78 2.20 20.04
CA GLY A 1175 3.09 1.65 20.33
C GLY A 1175 3.30 0.24 19.77
N LEU A 1176 2.30 -0.65 19.92
CA LEU A 1176 2.34 -1.98 19.30
C LEU A 1176 2.50 -1.89 17.77
N LEU A 1177 1.74 -1.01 17.12
CA LEU A 1177 1.82 -0.80 15.67
C LEU A 1177 3.18 -0.26 15.24
N THR A 1178 3.78 0.65 16.02
CA THR A 1178 5.15 1.13 15.79
C THR A 1178 6.15 -0.01 15.91
N ALA A 1179 6.11 -0.77 17.01
CA ALA A 1179 7.07 -1.84 17.27
C ALA A 1179 7.01 -2.93 16.20
N ILE A 1180 5.81 -3.39 15.83
CA ILE A 1180 5.67 -4.45 14.84
C ILE A 1180 6.09 -4.00 13.43
N ALA A 1181 5.83 -2.73 13.07
CA ALA A 1181 6.31 -2.17 11.80
C ALA A 1181 7.83 -2.15 11.74
N MET A 1182 8.47 -1.71 12.82
CA MET A 1182 9.93 -1.73 12.97
C MET A 1182 10.49 -3.16 12.94
N MET A 1183 9.83 -4.13 13.59
CA MET A 1183 10.28 -5.51 13.60
C MET A 1183 10.17 -6.19 12.21
N CYS A 1184 9.20 -5.79 11.38
CA CYS A 1184 9.04 -6.27 10.01
C CYS A 1184 9.97 -5.56 9.01
N ALA A 1185 9.86 -4.23 8.92
CA ALA A 1185 10.55 -3.43 7.89
C ALA A 1185 11.98 -3.03 8.28
N GLY A 1186 12.27 -3.04 9.58
CA GLY A 1186 13.56 -2.62 10.13
C GLY A 1186 13.66 -1.13 10.44
N TRP A 1187 14.89 -0.71 10.66
CA TRP A 1187 15.30 0.66 10.94
C TRP A 1187 16.49 1.08 10.07
N ASP A 1188 16.89 2.34 10.10
CA ASP A 1188 18.07 2.83 9.38
C ASP A 1188 19.32 2.01 9.81
N GLY A 1189 20.04 1.45 8.83
CA GLY A 1189 21.19 0.56 9.06
C GLY A 1189 20.87 -0.93 9.23
N SER A 1190 19.60 -1.35 9.27
CA SER A 1190 19.23 -2.78 9.28
C SER A 1190 19.31 -3.40 7.88
N GLU A 1191 19.87 -4.62 7.77
CA GLU A 1191 20.14 -5.32 6.49
C GLU A 1191 19.30 -6.59 6.25
N ASN A 1192 18.67 -7.14 7.31
CA ASN A 1192 17.90 -8.38 7.26
C ASN A 1192 16.41 -8.16 6.93
N ASP A 1193 15.76 -9.17 6.34
CA ASP A 1193 14.30 -9.26 6.24
C ASP A 1193 13.74 -9.77 7.57
N LEU A 1194 12.67 -9.15 8.07
CA LEU A 1194 12.11 -9.38 9.41
C LEU A 1194 13.13 -9.23 10.56
N PRO A 1195 13.89 -8.12 10.65
CA PRO A 1195 15.02 -7.99 11.58
C PRO A 1195 14.63 -8.03 13.05
N GLY A 1196 13.35 -7.86 13.40
CA GLY A 1196 12.86 -7.97 14.77
C GLY A 1196 12.21 -9.31 15.12
N PHE A 1197 12.19 -10.31 14.21
CA PHE A 1197 11.58 -11.61 14.46
C PHE A 1197 12.61 -12.73 14.60
N PRO A 1198 12.34 -13.77 15.43
CA PRO A 1198 13.26 -14.89 15.57
C PRO A 1198 13.42 -15.67 14.25
N HIS A 1199 14.66 -15.85 13.80
CA HIS A 1199 15.00 -16.66 12.61
C HIS A 1199 15.01 -18.17 12.90
N ASN A 1200 14.06 -18.66 13.70
CA ASN A 1200 13.95 -20.05 14.16
C ASN A 1200 12.99 -20.91 13.29
N GLY A 1201 12.41 -20.33 12.24
CA GLY A 1201 11.46 -20.98 11.33
C GLY A 1201 10.00 -20.99 11.79
N GLN A 1202 9.68 -20.46 12.98
CA GLN A 1202 8.30 -20.39 13.49
C GLN A 1202 7.59 -19.06 13.17
N TRP A 1203 8.35 -18.01 12.87
CA TRP A 1203 7.88 -16.66 12.59
C TRP A 1203 8.01 -16.32 11.10
N ASN A 1204 7.34 -17.09 10.25
CA ASN A 1204 7.23 -16.80 8.82
C ASN A 1204 6.17 -15.71 8.58
N VAL A 1205 6.51 -14.47 8.93
CA VAL A 1205 5.63 -13.31 8.83
C VAL A 1205 5.65 -12.76 7.42
N LYS A 1206 4.47 -12.59 6.81
CA LYS A 1206 4.36 -11.84 5.56
C LYS A 1206 4.07 -10.38 5.88
N TRP A 1207 4.71 -9.47 5.15
CA TRP A 1207 4.41 -8.04 5.27
C TRP A 1207 4.58 -7.34 3.92
N GLU A 1208 3.87 -6.23 3.74
CA GLU A 1208 3.97 -5.36 2.57
C GLU A 1208 3.73 -3.90 2.98
N GLY A 1209 4.21 -2.93 2.19
CA GLY A 1209 3.89 -1.49 2.32
C GLY A 1209 4.38 -0.76 3.58
N LEU A 1210 5.13 -1.42 4.47
CA LEU A 1210 5.73 -0.80 5.66
C LEU A 1210 7.01 -0.01 5.32
N GLN A 1211 7.32 1.00 6.13
CA GLN A 1211 8.50 1.86 6.01
C GLN A 1211 9.47 1.63 7.16
N LYS A 1212 10.77 1.77 6.87
CA LYS A 1212 11.83 1.69 7.89
C LYS A 1212 11.71 2.83 8.89
N MET A 1213 11.84 2.48 10.17
CA MET A 1213 11.98 3.45 11.24
C MET A 1213 13.33 4.18 11.12
N PRO A 1214 13.42 5.49 11.43
CA PRO A 1214 14.69 6.20 11.43
C PRO A 1214 15.72 5.68 12.43
#